data_AF-A0A506U0T8-F1
#
_entry.id   AF-A0A506U0T8-F1
#
_cell.length_a   1.000
_cell.length_b   1.000
_cell.length_c   1.000
_cell.angle_alpha   90.00
_cell.angle_beta   90.00
_cell.angle_gamma   90.00
#
_symmetry.space_group_name_H-M   'P 1'
#
loop_
_entity.id
_entity.type
_entity.pdbx_description
1 polymer ?
#
loop_
_entity_poly.entity_id
_entity_poly.type
_entity_poly.pdbx_seq_one_letter_code
_entity_poly.pdbx_strand_id
1 'polypeptide(L)'
;MLSGSYLQGLVSTYRAETVRRGTHAPRATKPRGFTASRTVRPEDAAHGIGRPPRESIRFLRRLGIGKPALAAALERSRHNVTSLEAELMAAGDIDPAIYYEALAQWLGVAFIAEMNAADLVECPHMDAALRDCAPVRVERAGQTMQVIAPCFAQFQDLAAIFERRPDLRARFAIATPATIRRCVWECRSIARARETTRRLFEGSASESARLVVTGAQGFFAGLALATLLLVLTAAPWTSLFVTHACLSLLFFACIAIRFFALKRTSADPWRRPNADPGVCPPVYTVLVALHDEASVVGELVASLSRLEWPRSLLEIKLVCEADDHATVAALESLDLPGEYEIVRVPVVGPRTKPKALSYALCGTTGDYLAIYDAEDHPHPEQLLEAHSVFRRSPWRIGFLQAPLVIANGRRSSWSALFALEYAGLFRMLLPMLARFGLPMPLGGTSNHFRMQALRESLAWDPHNVTEDADLGIRLYRRGYRGGVLNAPTLEVAPESRRVWQAQRTRWFKGWLQTWLVMMRAPRTLLAEMGPVGFLVFQVLIGGMILSALAHPLLIGFVVEGVLHIMPQFHAHTGVFGWTLFGMDAINFLGGYIGFLALAHRAMVPEERRRVRGRGWRLPFYWLEMSLAAWLAVFELARNPFYWAKTPHAPARTQKAKTALP
;
A
#
# COMPACT_ATOMS: atom_id res chain seq x y z
N MET A 1 47.15 -8.39 21.12
CA MET A 1 46.92 -8.84 19.73
C MET A 1 46.60 -10.33 19.68
N LEU A 2 45.40 -10.73 20.09
CA LEU A 2 44.77 -12.02 19.77
C LEU A 2 43.32 -11.67 19.45
N SER A 3 43.02 -11.59 18.15
CA SER A 3 41.88 -10.87 17.57
C SER A 3 40.75 -11.80 17.14
N GLY A 4 39.51 -11.36 17.40
CA GLY A 4 38.38 -11.43 16.47
C GLY A 4 37.67 -12.77 16.21
N SER A 5 38.34 -13.92 16.23
CA SER A 5 37.79 -15.16 15.66
C SER A 5 36.87 -15.94 16.62
N TYR A 6 37.10 -15.87 17.94
CA TYR A 6 36.31 -16.63 18.92
C TYR A 6 34.91 -16.03 19.19
N LEU A 7 34.75 -14.72 19.02
CA LEU A 7 33.44 -14.03 19.16
C LEU A 7 32.54 -14.20 17.93
N GLN A 8 33.09 -14.51 16.75
CA GLN A 8 32.31 -14.91 15.58
C GLN A 8 31.83 -16.37 15.65
N GLY A 9 32.55 -17.24 16.36
CA GLY A 9 32.18 -18.65 16.53
C GLY A 9 30.87 -18.86 17.29
N LEU A 10 30.62 -18.07 18.35
CA LEU A 10 29.36 -18.07 19.13
C LEU A 10 28.14 -17.56 18.34
N VAL A 11 28.38 -16.80 17.26
CA VAL A 11 27.34 -16.34 16.31
C VAL A 11 27.18 -17.35 15.15
N SER A 12 28.06 -18.33 14.98
CA SER A 12 27.95 -19.33 13.90
C SER A 12 26.96 -20.46 14.20
N THR A 13 26.71 -20.76 15.48
CA THR A 13 25.61 -21.65 15.91
C THR A 13 24.23 -21.03 15.67
N TYR A 14 24.16 -19.73 15.36
CA TYR A 14 22.97 -19.02 14.90
C TYR A 14 22.72 -19.12 13.38
N ARG A 15 23.51 -19.89 12.62
CA ARG A 15 23.42 -19.89 11.14
C ARG A 15 23.72 -21.24 10.45
N ALA A 16 23.48 -22.36 11.13
CA ALA A 16 23.73 -23.69 10.57
C ALA A 16 22.44 -24.38 10.10
N GLU A 17 21.70 -23.74 9.21
CA GLU A 17 20.99 -24.42 8.13
C GLU A 17 20.75 -23.42 7.00
N THR A 18 21.02 -23.85 5.77
CA THR A 18 21.00 -23.06 4.53
C THR A 18 22.03 -21.92 4.42
N VAL A 19 23.20 -22.23 3.83
CA VAL A 19 23.75 -21.57 2.62
C VAL A 19 25.19 -22.09 2.40
N ARG A 20 25.39 -22.88 1.33
CA ARG A 20 26.71 -23.06 0.69
C ARG A 20 26.59 -22.81 -0.82
N ARG A 21 27.15 -21.65 -1.20
CA ARG A 21 27.89 -21.26 -2.43
C ARG A 21 27.26 -21.36 -3.82
N GLY A 22 27.45 -20.27 -4.57
CA GLY A 22 27.54 -20.25 -6.03
C GLY A 22 27.55 -18.84 -6.63
N THR A 23 28.71 -18.18 -6.65
CA THR A 23 28.98 -16.94 -7.41
C THR A 23 29.27 -17.25 -8.88
N HIS A 24 28.59 -16.59 -9.83
CA HIS A 24 29.08 -16.06 -11.12
C HIS A 24 27.91 -15.57 -12.00
N ALA A 25 28.12 -14.51 -12.78
CA ALA A 25 27.22 -13.98 -13.82
C ALA A 25 28.07 -13.56 -15.05
N PRO A 26 27.50 -13.27 -16.24
CA PRO A 26 26.17 -13.61 -16.79
C PRO A 26 26.22 -14.18 -18.24
N ARG A 27 25.19 -14.93 -18.67
CA ARG A 27 24.75 -14.97 -20.08
C ARG A 27 23.29 -15.42 -20.20
N ALA A 28 22.55 -14.74 -21.07
CA ALA A 28 21.12 -14.84 -21.26
C ALA A 28 20.66 -16.21 -21.80
N THR A 29 19.73 -16.86 -21.10
CA THR A 29 18.81 -17.89 -21.66
C THR A 29 17.50 -17.96 -20.86
N LYS A 30 16.41 -18.31 -21.58
CA LYS A 30 14.99 -18.33 -21.18
C LYS A 30 14.68 -19.07 -19.85
N PRO A 31 13.59 -18.70 -19.13
CA PRO A 31 13.27 -19.32 -17.85
C PRO A 31 12.73 -20.74 -18.03
N ARG A 32 13.48 -21.75 -17.58
CA ARG A 32 12.97 -23.10 -17.32
C ARG A 32 12.38 -23.14 -15.91
N GLY A 33 11.24 -23.84 -15.79
CA GLY A 33 10.46 -23.95 -14.57
C GLY A 33 11.28 -24.37 -13.36
N PHE A 34 11.20 -23.57 -12.30
CA PHE A 34 11.77 -23.90 -11.01
C PHE A 34 10.78 -24.73 -10.21
N THR A 35 11.22 -25.93 -9.86
CA THR A 35 10.61 -26.81 -8.86
C THR A 35 10.44 -26.06 -7.54
N ALA A 36 9.25 -26.19 -6.97
CA ALA A 36 8.82 -25.58 -5.72
C ALA A 36 9.92 -25.61 -4.65
N SER A 37 10.27 -24.42 -4.15
CA SER A 37 10.92 -24.29 -2.85
C SER A 37 10.10 -25.09 -1.85
N ARG A 38 10.79 -25.99 -1.15
CA ARG A 38 10.24 -26.94 -0.19
C ARG A 38 9.39 -26.14 0.82
N THR A 39 8.08 -26.18 0.64
CA THR A 39 7.12 -25.72 1.64
C THR A 39 7.44 -26.50 2.90
N VAL A 40 7.90 -25.81 3.95
CA VAL A 40 7.87 -26.33 5.30
C VAL A 40 6.43 -26.81 5.51
N ARG A 41 6.24 -28.11 5.73
CA ARG A 41 4.90 -28.63 5.99
C ARG A 41 4.39 -27.94 7.27
N PRO A 42 3.11 -27.56 7.35
CA PRO A 42 2.56 -26.96 8.57
C PRO A 42 2.79 -27.84 9.82
N GLU A 43 2.98 -29.14 9.63
CA GLU A 43 3.35 -30.10 10.67
C GLU A 43 4.74 -29.86 11.28
N ASP A 44 5.71 -29.34 10.52
CA ASP A 44 7.08 -29.07 11.01
C ASP A 44 7.18 -27.74 11.78
N ALA A 45 6.33 -26.76 11.45
CA ALA A 45 6.23 -25.49 12.20
C ALA A 45 5.51 -25.66 13.55
N ALA A 46 4.58 -26.63 13.65
CA ALA A 46 3.90 -26.96 14.89
C ALA A 46 4.82 -27.63 15.94
N HIS A 47 5.99 -28.16 15.53
CA HIS A 47 6.93 -28.86 16.42
C HIS A 47 7.99 -27.95 17.09
N GLY A 48 8.01 -26.65 16.77
CA GLY A 48 9.02 -25.71 17.28
C GLY A 48 8.67 -24.99 18.59
N ILE A 49 7.39 -24.95 18.98
CA ILE A 49 6.96 -24.33 20.25
C ILE A 49 6.57 -25.45 21.21
N GLY A 50 7.58 -26.06 21.83
CA GLY A 50 7.37 -26.97 22.95
C GLY A 50 6.57 -26.30 24.07
N ARG A 51 5.99 -27.09 24.99
CA ARG A 51 5.36 -26.54 26.21
C ARG A 51 6.27 -25.48 26.82
N PRO A 52 5.75 -24.30 27.23
CA PRO A 52 6.59 -23.26 27.79
C PRO A 52 7.40 -23.83 28.95
N PRO A 53 8.73 -23.54 29.01
CA PRO A 53 9.59 -24.09 30.04
C PRO A 53 8.96 -23.86 31.42
N ARG A 54 8.97 -24.85 32.32
CA ARG A 54 8.39 -24.70 33.67
C ARG A 54 8.97 -23.49 34.42
N GLU A 55 10.18 -23.10 34.08
CA GLU A 55 10.87 -21.93 34.60
C GLU A 55 10.26 -20.61 34.15
N SER A 56 9.70 -20.52 32.94
CA SER A 56 9.04 -19.29 32.46
C SER A 56 7.78 -18.99 33.27
N ILE A 57 6.98 -20.02 33.54
CA ILE A 57 5.79 -19.89 34.38
C ILE A 57 6.18 -19.53 35.81
N ARG A 58 7.27 -20.09 36.35
CA ARG A 58 7.76 -19.73 37.69
C ARG A 58 8.25 -18.28 37.74
N PHE A 59 8.97 -17.83 36.72
CA PHE A 59 9.44 -16.45 36.60
C PHE A 59 8.28 -15.45 36.56
N LEU A 60 7.32 -15.66 35.66
CA LEU A 60 6.16 -14.79 35.53
C LEU A 60 5.30 -14.78 36.80
N ARG A 61 5.21 -15.90 37.52
CA ARG A 61 4.56 -15.93 38.85
C ARG A 61 5.32 -15.13 39.91
N ARG A 62 6.66 -15.07 39.85
CA ARG A 62 7.46 -14.20 40.74
C ARG A 62 7.26 -12.72 40.43
N LEU A 63 6.93 -12.38 39.18
CA LEU A 63 6.52 -11.04 38.76
C LEU A 63 5.07 -10.68 39.14
N GLY A 64 4.38 -11.56 39.88
CA GLY A 64 3.03 -11.28 40.37
C GLY A 64 1.92 -11.60 39.37
N ILE A 65 2.22 -12.20 38.21
CA ILE A 65 1.19 -12.56 37.22
C ILE A 65 0.31 -13.69 37.77
N GLY A 66 -1.00 -13.42 37.82
CA GLY A 66 -2.01 -14.35 38.33
C GLY A 66 -2.14 -15.63 37.49
N LYS A 67 -2.57 -16.72 38.13
CA LYS A 67 -2.87 -17.99 37.43
C LYS A 67 -3.89 -17.84 36.29
N PRO A 68 -4.97 -17.03 36.42
CA PRO A 68 -5.94 -16.87 35.32
C PRO A 68 -5.33 -16.21 34.08
N ALA A 69 -4.57 -15.12 34.26
CA ALA A 69 -3.88 -14.44 33.16
C ALA A 69 -2.89 -15.37 32.44
N LEU A 70 -2.09 -16.13 33.21
CA LEU A 70 -1.18 -17.14 32.67
C LEU A 70 -1.90 -18.25 31.89
N ALA A 71 -3.06 -18.72 32.37
CA ALA A 71 -3.83 -19.74 31.69
C ALA A 71 -4.41 -19.22 30.37
N ALA A 72 -4.96 -18.01 30.36
CA ALA A 72 -5.48 -17.36 29.16
C ALA A 72 -4.35 -17.08 28.13
N ALA A 73 -3.21 -16.54 28.58
CA ALA A 73 -2.06 -16.31 27.72
C ALA A 73 -1.48 -17.61 27.17
N LEU A 74 -1.50 -18.70 27.93
CA LEU A 74 -1.07 -20.02 27.46
C LEU A 74 -2.00 -20.59 26.38
N GLU A 75 -3.31 -20.37 26.51
CA GLU A 75 -4.28 -20.77 25.48
C GLU A 75 -4.05 -19.98 24.19
N ARG A 76 -3.91 -18.65 24.28
CA ARG A 76 -3.60 -17.81 23.12
C ARG A 76 -2.27 -18.17 22.49
N SER A 77 -1.22 -18.37 23.28
CA SER A 77 0.12 -18.74 22.81
C SER A 77 0.12 -20.04 22.00
N ARG A 78 -0.71 -21.03 22.39
CA ARG A 78 -0.88 -22.27 21.62
C ARG A 78 -1.64 -22.05 20.32
N HIS A 79 -2.67 -21.21 20.33
CA HIS A 79 -3.46 -20.92 19.13
C HIS A 79 -2.67 -20.08 18.11
N ASN A 80 -1.98 -19.05 18.61
CA ASN A 80 -1.24 -18.08 17.81
C ASN A 80 0.18 -18.55 17.46
N VAL A 81 0.69 -19.58 18.14
CA VAL A 81 2.08 -20.06 17.98
C VAL A 81 3.06 -18.93 18.29
N THR A 82 2.86 -18.30 19.44
CA THR A 82 3.62 -17.17 19.98
C THR A 82 4.20 -17.52 21.35
N SER A 83 5.12 -16.70 21.87
CA SER A 83 5.63 -16.88 23.23
C SER A 83 4.63 -16.41 24.29
N LEU A 84 4.73 -16.96 25.49
CA LEU A 84 3.83 -16.62 26.60
C LEU A 84 3.98 -15.15 27.01
N GLU A 85 5.22 -14.65 27.03
CA GLU A 85 5.52 -13.25 27.32
C GLU A 85 4.93 -12.30 26.28
N ALA A 86 4.94 -12.67 24.99
CA ALA A 86 4.33 -11.86 23.93
C ALA A 86 2.81 -11.74 24.11
N GLU A 87 2.13 -12.82 24.50
CA GLU A 87 0.68 -12.82 24.76
C GLU A 87 0.27 -12.06 26.02
N LEU A 88 1.15 -12.00 27.02
CA LEU A 88 0.94 -11.20 28.23
C LEU A 88 1.16 -9.71 27.95
N MET A 89 2.24 -9.37 27.24
CA MET A 89 2.51 -7.97 26.85
C MET A 89 1.41 -7.44 25.94
N ALA A 90 0.98 -8.23 24.96
CA ALA A 90 -0.07 -7.84 24.02
C ALA A 90 -1.46 -7.72 24.66
N ALA A 91 -1.68 -8.36 25.81
CA ALA A 91 -2.91 -8.19 26.60
C ALA A 91 -2.83 -7.05 27.62
N GLY A 92 -1.66 -6.44 27.79
CA GLY A 92 -1.42 -5.45 28.86
C GLY A 92 -1.32 -6.05 30.26
N ASP A 93 -1.16 -7.38 30.37
CA ASP A 93 -1.02 -8.08 31.66
C ASP A 93 0.35 -7.83 32.31
N ILE A 94 1.37 -7.47 31.52
CA ILE A 94 2.73 -7.17 31.98
C ILE A 94 3.32 -5.99 31.21
N ASP A 95 3.91 -5.05 31.94
CA ASP A 95 4.68 -3.96 31.35
C ASP A 95 6.01 -4.50 30.77
N PRO A 96 6.34 -4.19 29.50
CA PRO A 96 7.58 -4.67 28.88
C PRO A 96 8.85 -4.23 29.62
N ALA A 97 8.92 -3.00 30.13
CA ALA A 97 10.09 -2.52 30.85
C ALA A 97 10.30 -3.30 32.14
N ILE A 98 9.24 -3.56 32.91
CA ILE A 98 9.29 -4.40 34.12
C ILE A 98 9.77 -5.82 33.78
N TYR A 99 9.25 -6.41 32.71
CA TYR A 99 9.66 -7.75 32.27
C TYR A 99 11.16 -7.81 31.94
N TYR A 100 11.65 -6.89 31.11
CA TYR A 100 13.05 -6.89 30.67
C TYR A 100 14.02 -6.47 31.78
N GLU A 101 13.62 -5.60 32.71
CA GLU A 101 14.40 -5.26 33.90
C GLU A 101 14.58 -6.48 34.81
N ALA A 102 13.49 -7.20 35.09
CA ALA A 102 13.57 -8.42 35.89
C ALA A 102 14.42 -9.51 35.22
N LEU A 103 14.36 -9.60 33.88
CA LEU A 103 15.19 -10.51 33.10
C LEU A 103 16.68 -10.15 33.23
N ALA A 104 17.00 -8.85 33.18
CA ALA A 104 18.36 -8.34 33.35
C ALA A 104 18.90 -8.64 34.76
N GLN A 105 18.08 -8.37 35.79
CA GLN A 105 18.42 -8.64 37.18
C GLN A 105 18.72 -10.13 37.41
N TRP A 106 17.94 -11.02 36.79
CA TRP A 106 18.15 -12.45 36.93
C TRP A 106 19.42 -12.93 36.21
N LEU A 107 19.72 -12.42 35.01
CA LEU A 107 20.96 -12.73 34.30
C LEU A 107 22.21 -12.07 34.93
N GLY A 108 22.01 -11.13 35.85
CA GLY A 108 23.09 -10.35 36.47
C GLY A 108 23.77 -9.40 35.48
N VAL A 109 23.02 -8.87 34.52
CA VAL A 109 23.49 -7.88 33.52
C VAL A 109 22.79 -6.55 33.73
N ALA A 110 23.35 -5.47 33.18
CA ALA A 110 22.76 -4.14 33.30
C ALA A 110 21.44 -4.06 32.50
N PHE A 111 20.43 -3.39 33.06
CA PHE A 111 19.24 -2.96 32.33
C PHE A 111 19.42 -1.52 31.84
N ILE A 112 19.12 -1.29 30.56
CA ILE A 112 19.16 0.03 29.93
C ILE A 112 17.73 0.42 29.59
N ALA A 113 17.11 1.23 30.45
CA ALA A 113 15.79 1.79 30.22
C ALA A 113 15.80 2.75 29.01
N GLU A 114 16.80 3.63 28.97
CA GLU A 114 16.98 4.63 27.93
C GLU A 114 18.38 4.59 27.33
N MET A 115 18.43 4.78 26.02
CA MET A 115 19.63 4.74 25.20
C MET A 115 19.58 5.89 24.18
N ASN A 116 20.74 6.47 23.88
CA ASN A 116 20.85 7.51 22.86
C ASN A 116 21.34 6.91 21.54
N ALA A 117 20.81 7.39 20.41
CA ALA A 117 21.25 6.98 19.08
C ALA A 117 22.76 7.24 18.84
N ALA A 118 23.32 8.26 19.50
CA ALA A 118 24.74 8.63 19.40
C ALA A 118 25.69 7.61 20.04
N ASP A 119 25.19 6.80 20.99
CA ASP A 119 26.00 5.79 21.66
C ASP A 119 26.09 4.50 20.81
N LEU A 120 25.30 4.37 19.74
CA LEU A 120 25.31 3.18 18.89
C LEU A 120 26.53 3.16 17.96
N VAL A 121 27.22 2.03 17.96
CA VAL A 121 28.31 1.77 17.02
C VAL A 121 27.69 1.34 15.68
N GLU A 122 27.80 2.20 14.67
CA GLU A 122 27.27 1.92 13.35
C GLU A 122 27.87 0.63 12.75
N CYS A 123 27.00 -0.21 12.19
CA CYS A 123 27.43 -1.36 11.40
C CYS A 123 26.51 -1.57 10.18
N PRO A 124 27.02 -2.21 9.10
CA PRO A 124 26.27 -2.37 7.85
C PRO A 124 24.92 -3.08 7.99
N HIS A 125 24.78 -3.94 9.00
CA HIS A 125 23.58 -4.77 9.22
C HIS A 125 22.72 -4.31 10.40
N MET A 126 22.96 -3.12 10.95
CA MET A 126 22.23 -2.60 12.11
C MET A 126 20.71 -2.54 11.89
N ASP A 127 20.26 -2.27 10.66
CA ASP A 127 18.84 -2.25 10.31
C ASP A 127 18.14 -3.61 10.47
N ALA A 128 18.90 -4.71 10.62
CA ALA A 128 18.31 -6.00 11.01
C ALA A 128 17.70 -5.95 12.43
N ALA A 129 18.19 -5.05 13.30
CA ALA A 129 17.61 -4.84 14.62
C ALA A 129 16.19 -4.25 14.56
N LEU A 130 15.82 -3.57 13.45
CA LEU A 130 14.45 -3.12 13.20
C LEU A 130 13.50 -4.26 12.79
N ARG A 131 13.99 -5.48 12.60
CA ARG A 131 13.13 -6.62 12.25
C ARG A 131 13.22 -7.70 13.32
N ASP A 132 14.43 -8.17 13.59
CA ASP A 132 14.63 -9.36 14.40
C ASP A 132 15.12 -9.04 15.82
N CYS A 133 15.06 -7.77 16.22
CA CYS A 133 15.65 -7.27 17.48
C CYS A 133 17.10 -7.74 17.68
N ALA A 134 17.85 -7.83 16.56
CA ALA A 134 19.23 -8.26 16.55
C ALA A 134 20.09 -7.44 17.53
N PRO A 135 21.10 -8.05 18.18
CA PRO A 135 21.97 -7.35 19.13
C PRO A 135 22.59 -6.10 18.52
N VAL A 136 22.52 -4.99 19.25
CA VAL A 136 23.19 -3.73 18.88
C VAL A 136 24.42 -3.52 19.75
N ARG A 137 25.40 -2.77 19.24
CA ARG A 137 26.60 -2.40 20.00
C ARG A 137 26.50 -0.96 20.42
N VAL A 138 26.82 -0.72 21.68
CA VAL A 138 26.76 0.60 22.30
C VAL A 138 28.11 0.89 22.93
N GLU A 139 28.61 2.10 22.75
CA GLU A 139 29.81 2.60 23.39
C GLU A 139 29.41 3.62 24.47
N ARG A 140 29.66 3.28 25.74
CA ARG A 140 29.31 4.15 26.88
C ARG A 140 30.46 4.18 27.86
N ALA A 141 30.87 5.39 28.26
CA ALA A 141 31.99 5.59 29.19
C ALA A 141 33.29 4.86 28.79
N GLY A 142 33.59 4.79 27.48
CA GLY A 142 34.78 4.12 26.94
C GLY A 142 34.71 2.59 26.95
N GLN A 143 33.56 1.99 27.23
CA GLN A 143 33.33 0.55 27.15
C GLN A 143 32.31 0.22 26.06
N THR A 144 32.64 -0.77 25.22
CA THR A 144 31.71 -1.32 24.23
C THR A 144 30.92 -2.48 24.83
N MET A 145 29.60 -2.36 24.80
CA MET A 145 28.66 -3.37 25.29
C MET A 145 27.75 -3.85 24.16
N GLN A 146 27.30 -5.10 24.24
CA GLN A 146 26.22 -5.64 23.42
C GLN A 146 24.89 -5.48 24.16
N VAL A 147 23.95 -4.78 23.52
CA VAL A 147 22.59 -4.62 24.03
C VAL A 147 21.67 -5.58 23.30
N ILE A 148 20.93 -6.38 24.07
CA ILE A 148 20.05 -7.43 23.57
C ILE A 148 18.64 -7.31 24.17
N ALA A 149 17.64 -7.85 23.47
CA ALA A 149 16.28 -8.00 23.96
C ALA A 149 15.84 -9.47 23.81
N PRO A 150 16.35 -10.38 24.65
CA PRO A 150 16.13 -11.81 24.45
C PRO A 150 14.69 -12.23 24.77
N CYS A 151 14.19 -13.23 24.04
CA CYS A 151 12.97 -13.94 24.43
C CYS A 151 13.27 -14.95 25.55
N PHE A 152 12.24 -15.48 26.22
CA PHE A 152 12.47 -16.42 27.31
C PHE A 152 13.15 -17.71 26.84
N ALA A 153 12.93 -18.15 25.61
CA ALA A 153 13.62 -19.32 25.06
C ALA A 153 15.15 -19.11 25.00
N GLN A 154 15.61 -17.90 24.70
CA GLN A 154 17.03 -17.54 24.65
C GLN A 154 17.64 -17.31 26.03
N PHE A 155 16.81 -17.06 27.05
CA PHE A 155 17.26 -16.80 28.41
C PHE A 155 18.08 -17.97 28.98
N GLN A 156 17.66 -19.22 28.77
CA GLN A 156 18.35 -20.39 29.34
C GLN A 156 19.77 -20.54 28.77
N ASP A 157 19.92 -20.32 27.46
CA ASP A 157 21.23 -20.37 26.80
C ASP A 157 22.15 -19.24 27.30
N LEU A 158 21.61 -18.03 27.45
CA LEU A 158 22.36 -16.89 27.97
C LEU A 158 22.77 -17.09 29.43
N ALA A 159 21.88 -17.61 30.27
CA ALA A 159 22.18 -17.92 31.67
C ALA A 159 23.33 -18.93 31.76
N ALA A 160 23.28 -20.02 30.99
CA ALA A 160 24.33 -21.03 30.95
C ALA A 160 25.67 -20.45 30.46
N ILE A 161 25.65 -19.54 29.48
CA ILE A 161 26.86 -18.84 29.00
C ILE A 161 27.45 -17.97 30.12
N PHE A 162 26.64 -17.18 30.82
CA PHE A 162 27.12 -16.29 31.87
C PHE A 162 27.55 -17.02 33.14
N GLU A 163 27.02 -18.21 33.41
CA GLU A 163 27.53 -19.10 34.46
C GLU A 163 28.94 -19.64 34.12
N ARG A 164 29.16 -20.05 32.87
CA ARG A 164 30.49 -20.52 32.41
C ARG A 164 31.51 -19.39 32.29
N ARG A 165 31.05 -18.18 31.96
CA ARG A 165 31.87 -16.99 31.69
C ARG A 165 31.30 -15.74 32.36
N PRO A 166 31.46 -15.58 33.68
CA PRO A 166 30.93 -14.43 34.42
C PRO A 166 31.50 -13.09 33.96
N ASP A 167 32.71 -13.09 33.39
CA ASP A 167 33.38 -11.91 32.82
C ASP A 167 32.59 -11.26 31.67
N LEU A 168 31.72 -12.03 31.00
CA LEU A 168 30.90 -11.51 29.92
C LEU A 168 29.76 -10.64 30.42
N ARG A 169 29.30 -10.78 31.67
CA ARG A 169 28.16 -9.98 32.18
C ARG A 169 28.39 -8.48 32.06
N ALA A 170 29.62 -8.01 32.26
CA ALA A 170 29.99 -6.61 32.12
C ALA A 170 29.97 -6.10 30.67
N ARG A 171 29.92 -7.00 29.68
CA ARG A 171 29.90 -6.67 28.23
C ARG A 171 28.51 -6.77 27.62
N PHE A 172 27.51 -7.19 28.39
CA PHE A 172 26.13 -7.32 27.95
C PHE A 172 25.21 -6.41 28.75
N ALA A 173 24.17 -5.92 28.10
CA ALA A 173 23.04 -5.28 28.75
C ALA A 173 21.75 -5.71 28.07
N ILE A 174 20.66 -5.63 28.82
CA ILE A 174 19.31 -5.83 28.30
C ILE A 174 18.62 -4.48 28.16
N ALA A 175 17.93 -4.28 27.05
CA ALA A 175 16.99 -3.19 26.85
C ALA A 175 15.70 -3.75 26.27
N THR A 176 14.62 -2.96 26.30
CA THR A 176 13.38 -3.35 25.63
C THR A 176 13.56 -3.33 24.10
N PRO A 177 12.80 -4.14 23.34
CA PRO A 177 12.74 -4.05 21.88
C PRO A 177 12.43 -2.62 21.40
N ALA A 178 11.50 -1.94 22.05
CA ALA A 178 11.13 -0.56 21.73
C ALA A 178 12.32 0.40 21.89
N THR A 179 13.09 0.30 22.97
CA THR A 179 14.30 1.12 23.21
C THR A 179 15.35 0.88 22.11
N ILE A 180 15.63 -0.39 21.77
CA ILE A 180 16.59 -0.72 20.70
C ILE A 180 16.12 -0.14 19.37
N ARG A 181 14.86 -0.39 19.00
CA ARG A 181 14.29 0.05 17.72
C ARG A 181 14.29 1.57 17.60
N ARG A 182 13.88 2.31 18.64
CA ARG A 182 13.89 3.78 18.66
C ARG A 182 15.27 4.32 18.32
N CYS A 183 16.32 3.83 18.99
CA CYS A 183 17.68 4.27 18.72
C CYS A 183 18.17 3.87 17.33
N VAL A 184 17.79 2.69 16.82
CA VAL A 184 18.17 2.26 15.47
C VAL A 184 17.40 3.05 14.41
N TRP A 185 16.17 3.48 14.67
CA TRP A 185 15.43 4.37 13.77
C TRP A 185 16.13 5.72 13.62
N GLU A 186 16.52 6.31 14.76
CA GLU A 186 17.26 7.58 14.82
C GLU A 186 18.67 7.47 14.23
N CYS A 187 19.38 6.40 14.58
CA CYS A 187 20.70 6.10 14.07
C CYS A 187 20.64 5.83 12.56
N ARG A 188 21.52 6.46 11.78
CA ARG A 188 21.52 6.41 10.31
C ARG A 188 20.20 6.83 9.64
N SER A 189 19.30 7.52 10.34
CA SER A 189 18.00 7.95 9.79
C SER A 189 18.11 8.62 8.42
N ILE A 190 18.99 9.63 8.30
CA ILE A 190 19.25 10.37 7.06
C ILE A 190 19.80 9.46 5.95
N ALA A 191 20.73 8.56 6.28
CA ALA A 191 21.29 7.62 5.31
C ALA A 191 20.22 6.66 4.79
N ARG A 192 19.41 6.08 5.69
CA ARG A 192 18.31 5.19 5.34
C ARG A 192 17.25 5.88 4.48
N ALA A 193 16.91 7.13 4.78
CA ALA A 193 15.98 7.90 3.96
C ALA A 193 16.53 8.18 2.56
N ARG A 194 17.83 8.50 2.44
CA ARG A 194 18.49 8.67 1.14
C ARG A 194 18.57 7.37 0.34
N GLU A 195 18.81 6.23 0.98
CA GLU A 195 18.77 4.93 0.33
C GLU A 195 17.34 4.61 -0.15
N THR A 196 16.35 4.84 0.71
CA THR A 196 14.93 4.64 0.39
C THR A 196 14.52 5.43 -0.85
N THR A 197 14.92 6.70 -0.97
CA THR A 197 14.58 7.54 -2.12
C THR A 197 15.26 7.12 -3.42
N ARG A 198 16.37 6.37 -3.35
CA ARG A 198 17.13 5.92 -4.52
C ARG A 198 16.87 4.47 -4.90
N ARG A 199 16.40 3.63 -3.97
CA ARG A 199 16.28 2.18 -4.12
C ARG A 199 15.64 1.74 -5.43
N LEU A 200 14.47 2.30 -5.77
CA LEU A 200 13.78 1.94 -7.02
C LEU A 200 14.57 2.41 -8.25
N PHE A 201 15.14 3.61 -8.21
CA PHE A 201 15.91 4.16 -9.33
C PHE A 201 17.21 3.39 -9.57
N GLU A 202 17.93 3.02 -8.51
CA GLU A 202 19.17 2.25 -8.59
C GLU A 202 18.91 0.78 -8.98
N GLY A 203 17.82 0.18 -8.48
CA GLY A 203 17.44 -1.19 -8.82
C GLY A 203 16.77 -1.33 -10.19
N SER A 204 16.00 -0.33 -10.62
CA SER A 204 15.23 -0.35 -11.86
C SER A 204 14.90 1.06 -12.38
N ALA A 205 15.90 1.76 -12.90
CA ALA A 205 15.78 3.16 -13.37
C ALA A 205 14.64 3.38 -14.37
N SER A 206 14.35 2.40 -15.24
CA SER A 206 13.26 2.46 -16.22
C SER A 206 11.87 2.51 -15.59
N GLU A 207 11.73 2.14 -14.31
CA GLU A 207 10.46 2.05 -13.59
C GLU A 207 10.26 3.17 -12.57
N SER A 208 11.24 4.05 -12.38
CA SER A 208 11.11 5.19 -11.47
C SER A 208 10.69 6.47 -12.20
N ALA A 209 9.73 7.18 -11.62
CA ALA A 209 9.26 8.50 -11.97
C ALA A 209 10.26 9.62 -11.64
N ARG A 210 11.41 9.31 -11.01
CA ARG A 210 12.50 10.28 -10.81
C ARG A 210 12.91 10.99 -12.11
N LEU A 211 12.83 10.28 -13.24
CA LEU A 211 13.04 10.83 -14.59
C LEU A 211 11.78 10.69 -15.45
N VAL A 212 10.68 11.37 -15.13
CA VAL A 212 9.35 11.19 -15.76
C VAL A 212 9.42 10.99 -17.29
N VAL A 213 10.00 11.94 -18.03
CA VAL A 213 10.12 11.91 -19.49
C VAL A 213 11.57 11.77 -19.91
N THR A 214 11.83 10.86 -20.84
CA THR A 214 13.16 10.69 -21.46
C THR A 214 13.31 11.56 -22.70
N GLY A 215 14.55 11.89 -23.08
CA GLY A 215 14.83 12.67 -24.30
C GLY A 215 14.26 12.02 -25.58
N ALA A 216 14.31 10.68 -25.68
CA ALA A 216 13.73 9.94 -26.80
C ALA A 216 12.20 10.09 -26.85
N GLN A 217 11.52 9.97 -25.71
CA GLN A 217 10.07 10.20 -25.66
C GLN A 217 9.72 11.64 -26.05
N GLY A 218 10.49 12.63 -25.61
CA GLY A 218 10.33 14.03 -26.02
C GLY A 218 10.49 14.21 -27.52
N PHE A 219 11.54 13.62 -28.12
CA PHE A 219 11.77 13.66 -29.57
C PHE A 219 10.62 13.04 -30.36
N PHE A 220 10.18 11.82 -30.01
CA PHE A 220 9.08 11.15 -30.71
C PHE A 220 7.74 11.85 -30.51
N ALA A 221 7.47 12.41 -29.33
CA ALA A 221 6.28 13.22 -29.09
C ALA A 221 6.28 14.49 -29.94
N GLY A 222 7.42 15.19 -30.02
CA GLY A 222 7.59 16.36 -30.87
C GLY A 222 7.44 16.04 -32.36
N LEU A 223 8.03 14.93 -32.83
CA LEU A 223 7.88 14.46 -34.20
C LEU A 223 6.43 14.08 -34.52
N ALA A 224 5.74 13.37 -33.62
CA ALA A 224 4.34 13.01 -33.78
C ALA A 224 3.45 14.26 -33.85
N LEU A 225 3.70 15.27 -32.99
CA LEU A 225 2.96 16.53 -33.01
C LEU A 225 3.23 17.31 -34.30
N ALA A 226 4.48 17.45 -34.73
CA ALA A 226 4.83 18.14 -35.96
C ALA A 226 4.21 17.45 -37.19
N THR A 227 4.23 16.11 -37.21
CA THR A 227 3.59 15.31 -38.27
C THR A 227 2.08 15.52 -38.26
N LEU A 228 1.45 15.50 -37.08
CA LEU A 228 0.01 15.75 -36.95
C LEU A 228 -0.36 17.14 -37.47
N LEU A 229 0.38 18.18 -37.09
CA LEU A 229 0.14 19.54 -37.56
C LEU A 229 0.35 19.68 -39.08
N LEU A 230 1.39 19.07 -39.64
CA LEU A 230 1.65 19.04 -41.08
C LEU A 230 0.52 18.33 -41.84
N VAL A 231 0.04 17.21 -41.32
CA VAL A 231 -1.03 16.42 -41.95
C VAL A 231 -2.38 17.13 -41.82
N LEU A 232 -2.64 17.83 -40.71
CA LEU A 232 -3.82 18.69 -40.54
C LEU A 232 -3.82 19.88 -41.51
N THR A 233 -2.67 20.45 -41.87
CA THR A 233 -2.61 21.55 -42.86
C THR A 233 -2.64 21.04 -44.30
N ALA A 234 -1.97 19.93 -44.60
CA ALA A 234 -1.90 19.38 -45.95
C ALA A 234 -3.18 18.65 -46.40
N ALA A 235 -3.88 17.99 -45.47
CA ALA A 235 -5.08 17.20 -45.76
C ALA A 235 -6.14 17.33 -44.65
N PRO A 236 -6.68 18.54 -44.38
CA PRO A 236 -7.46 18.84 -43.18
C PRO A 236 -8.63 17.89 -42.93
N TRP A 237 -9.44 17.60 -43.95
CA TRP A 237 -10.62 16.76 -43.81
C TRP A 237 -10.28 15.30 -43.48
N THR A 238 -9.32 14.71 -44.19
CA THR A 238 -8.86 13.34 -43.94
C THR A 238 -8.24 13.22 -42.55
N SER A 239 -7.44 14.20 -42.16
CA SER A 239 -6.73 14.23 -40.87
C SER A 239 -7.69 14.38 -39.70
N LEU A 240 -8.68 15.26 -39.81
CA LEU A 240 -9.76 15.40 -38.84
C LEU A 240 -10.56 14.10 -38.72
N PHE A 241 -10.90 13.47 -39.85
CA PHE A 241 -11.62 12.20 -39.84
C PHE A 241 -10.84 11.08 -39.14
N VAL A 242 -9.58 10.85 -39.52
CA VAL A 242 -8.76 9.79 -38.92
C VAL A 242 -8.59 10.04 -37.42
N THR A 243 -8.36 11.29 -37.02
CA THR A 243 -8.24 11.67 -35.60
C THR A 243 -9.53 11.40 -34.85
N HIS A 244 -10.68 11.80 -35.42
CA HIS A 244 -12.00 11.57 -34.85
C HIS A 244 -12.31 10.07 -34.73
N ALA A 245 -12.06 9.27 -35.76
CA ALA A 245 -12.27 7.83 -35.75
C ALA A 245 -11.41 7.15 -34.67
N CYS A 246 -10.14 7.53 -34.55
CA CYS A 246 -9.25 7.02 -33.50
C CYS A 246 -9.75 7.37 -32.09
N LEU A 247 -10.16 8.62 -31.85
CA LEU A 247 -10.75 9.03 -30.58
C LEU A 247 -12.05 8.28 -30.30
N SER A 248 -12.94 8.17 -31.28
CA SER A 248 -14.21 7.44 -31.16
C SER A 248 -14.02 5.98 -30.80
N LEU A 249 -13.05 5.30 -31.42
CA LEU A 249 -12.70 3.91 -31.08
C LEU A 249 -12.14 3.79 -29.66
N LEU A 250 -11.35 4.78 -29.22
CA LEU A 250 -10.85 4.83 -27.85
C LEU A 250 -11.97 5.01 -26.83
N PHE A 251 -12.88 5.96 -27.05
CA PHE A 251 -14.07 6.16 -26.21
C PHE A 251 -14.91 4.87 -26.16
N PHE A 252 -15.12 4.24 -27.32
CA PHE A 252 -15.83 2.99 -27.41
C PHE A 252 -15.15 1.88 -26.59
N ALA A 253 -13.83 1.74 -26.64
CA ALA A 253 -13.09 0.76 -25.85
C ALA A 253 -13.25 1.01 -24.33
N CYS A 254 -13.17 2.27 -23.89
CA CYS A 254 -13.43 2.68 -22.50
C CYS A 254 -14.88 2.39 -22.06
N ILE A 255 -15.84 2.41 -22.98
CA ILE A 255 -17.24 2.08 -22.70
C ILE A 255 -17.44 0.57 -22.66
N ALA A 256 -16.87 -0.14 -23.63
CA ALA A 256 -16.93 -1.59 -23.75
C ALA A 256 -16.42 -2.28 -22.47
N ILE A 257 -15.33 -1.80 -21.87
CA ILE A 257 -14.81 -2.38 -20.62
C ILE A 257 -15.80 -2.22 -19.44
N ARG A 258 -16.55 -1.11 -19.39
CA ARG A 258 -17.60 -0.88 -18.36
C ARG A 258 -18.77 -1.83 -18.54
N PHE A 259 -19.26 -1.98 -19.78
CA PHE A 259 -20.33 -2.94 -20.06
C PHE A 259 -19.89 -4.39 -19.88
N PHE A 260 -18.62 -4.69 -20.16
CA PHE A 260 -18.04 -6.00 -19.87
C PHE A 260 -18.02 -6.28 -18.37
N ALA A 261 -17.59 -5.31 -17.54
CA ALA A 261 -17.67 -5.41 -16.08
C ALA A 261 -19.12 -5.56 -15.59
N LEU A 262 -20.06 -4.81 -16.17
CA LEU A 262 -21.49 -4.92 -15.82
C LEU A 262 -22.04 -6.36 -16.04
N LYS A 263 -21.62 -7.01 -17.13
CA LYS A 263 -22.06 -8.37 -17.50
C LYS A 263 -21.32 -9.48 -16.74
N ARG A 264 -20.03 -9.27 -16.42
CA ARG A 264 -19.14 -10.33 -15.90
C ARG A 264 -18.91 -10.28 -14.40
N THR A 265 -19.29 -9.19 -13.75
CA THR A 265 -19.20 -9.06 -12.30
C THR A 265 -20.55 -9.34 -11.64
N SER A 266 -20.51 -10.26 -10.69
CA SER A 266 -21.57 -10.49 -9.72
C SER A 266 -21.18 -9.75 -8.45
N ALA A 267 -22.11 -9.00 -7.87
CA ALA A 267 -21.92 -8.45 -6.54
C ALA A 267 -22.15 -9.60 -5.54
N ASP A 268 -21.07 -10.23 -5.09
CA ASP A 268 -21.18 -11.18 -3.99
C ASP A 268 -21.29 -10.40 -2.68
N PRO A 269 -22.27 -10.71 -1.81
CA PRO A 269 -22.33 -10.09 -0.50
C PRO A 269 -21.11 -10.51 0.30
N TRP A 270 -20.59 -9.60 1.12
CA TRP A 270 -19.57 -9.96 2.10
C TRP A 270 -20.09 -11.09 2.99
N ARG A 271 -19.21 -12.05 3.26
CA ARG A 271 -19.47 -13.15 4.19
C ARG A 271 -18.27 -13.21 5.12
N ARG A 272 -18.56 -13.23 6.42
CA ARG A 272 -17.54 -13.47 7.46
C ARG A 272 -16.67 -14.66 7.07
N PRO A 273 -15.35 -14.48 6.96
CA PRO A 273 -14.45 -15.59 6.77
C PRO A 273 -14.57 -16.53 7.96
N ASN A 274 -14.85 -17.82 7.73
CA ASN A 274 -14.69 -18.81 8.80
C ASN A 274 -13.21 -18.86 9.20
N ALA A 275 -12.93 -18.71 10.48
CA ALA A 275 -11.62 -19.04 11.03
C ALA A 275 -11.36 -20.52 10.73
N ASP A 276 -10.24 -20.80 10.08
CA ASP A 276 -9.86 -22.17 9.72
C ASP A 276 -9.22 -22.81 10.96
N PRO A 277 -9.88 -23.76 11.64
CA PRO A 277 -9.38 -24.30 12.90
C PRO A 277 -8.03 -24.98 12.67
N GLY A 278 -7.00 -24.60 13.45
CA GLY A 278 -5.66 -25.20 13.37
C GLY A 278 -4.69 -24.50 12.43
N VAL A 279 -5.03 -23.34 11.88
CA VAL A 279 -4.11 -22.52 11.09
C VAL A 279 -3.50 -21.43 11.94
N CYS A 280 -2.18 -21.44 12.06
CA CYS A 280 -1.44 -20.42 12.80
C CYS A 280 -1.53 -19.07 12.08
N PRO A 281 -1.96 -18.00 12.77
CA PRO A 281 -1.95 -16.66 12.22
C PRO A 281 -0.50 -16.17 11.99
N PRO A 282 -0.20 -15.57 10.83
CA PRO A 282 1.10 -14.92 10.57
C PRO A 282 1.22 -13.55 11.26
N VAL A 283 2.43 -12.99 11.28
CA VAL A 283 2.58 -11.56 11.62
C VAL A 283 1.99 -10.71 10.50
N TYR A 284 1.16 -9.74 10.85
CA TYR A 284 0.51 -8.82 9.93
C TYR A 284 0.94 -7.39 10.25
N THR A 285 1.54 -6.71 9.27
CA THR A 285 1.93 -5.30 9.39
C THR A 285 0.83 -4.39 8.84
N VAL A 286 0.55 -3.30 9.53
CA VAL A 286 -0.28 -2.18 9.08
C VAL A 286 0.60 -0.93 9.03
N LEU A 287 0.61 -0.25 7.90
CA LEU A 287 1.29 1.05 7.75
C LEU A 287 0.25 2.16 7.57
N VAL A 288 0.42 3.24 8.33
CA VAL A 288 -0.36 4.47 8.15
C VAL A 288 0.58 5.66 8.05
N ALA A 289 0.55 6.36 6.92
CA ALA A 289 1.36 7.56 6.72
C ALA A 289 0.57 8.81 7.15
N LEU A 290 1.17 9.63 8.00
CA LEU A 290 0.57 10.79 8.62
C LEU A 290 1.39 12.03 8.27
N HIS A 291 0.71 13.11 7.92
CA HIS A 291 1.33 14.42 7.69
C HIS A 291 0.29 15.49 7.94
N ASP A 292 0.42 16.32 8.96
CA ASP A 292 -0.57 17.32 9.40
C ASP A 292 -1.94 16.68 9.69
N GLU A 293 -1.94 15.69 10.59
CA GLU A 293 -3.10 14.85 10.92
C GLU A 293 -3.44 14.83 12.42
N ALA A 294 -2.85 15.73 13.22
CA ALA A 294 -3.05 15.80 14.67
C ALA A 294 -4.52 15.71 15.11
N SER A 295 -5.44 16.30 14.32
CA SER A 295 -6.88 16.32 14.63
C SER A 295 -7.60 14.99 14.48
N VAL A 296 -7.08 14.04 13.69
CA VAL A 296 -7.74 12.76 13.38
C VAL A 296 -7.07 11.55 14.03
N VAL A 297 -5.89 11.72 14.65
CA VAL A 297 -5.11 10.62 15.26
C VAL A 297 -5.94 9.80 16.26
N GLY A 298 -6.76 10.43 17.09
CA GLY A 298 -7.60 9.71 18.05
C GLY A 298 -8.64 8.81 17.39
N GLU A 299 -9.29 9.31 16.32
CA GLU A 299 -10.25 8.54 15.52
C GLU A 299 -9.56 7.40 14.76
N LEU A 300 -8.37 7.66 14.21
CA LEU A 300 -7.53 6.67 13.57
C LEU A 300 -7.17 5.52 14.52
N VAL A 301 -6.63 5.81 15.70
CA VAL A 301 -6.23 4.77 16.67
C VAL A 301 -7.46 3.98 17.14
N ALA A 302 -8.59 4.65 17.40
CA ALA A 302 -9.84 3.98 17.72
C ALA A 302 -10.36 3.10 16.57
N SER A 303 -10.08 3.48 15.31
CA SER A 303 -10.42 2.72 14.11
C SER A 303 -9.58 1.45 13.97
N LEU A 304 -8.26 1.61 14.03
CA LEU A 304 -7.30 0.49 13.95
C LEU A 304 -7.43 -0.48 15.12
N SER A 305 -7.80 0.02 16.30
CA SER A 305 -8.06 -0.80 17.49
C SER A 305 -9.22 -1.76 17.32
N ARG A 306 -10.11 -1.56 16.32
CA ARG A 306 -11.20 -2.51 16.03
C ARG A 306 -10.80 -3.64 15.08
N LEU A 307 -9.61 -3.60 14.49
CA LEU A 307 -9.15 -4.67 13.61
C LEU A 307 -9.06 -5.99 14.38
N GLU A 308 -9.70 -7.03 13.85
CA GLU A 308 -9.69 -8.38 14.40
C GLU A 308 -8.43 -9.10 13.91
N TRP A 309 -7.38 -9.07 14.71
CA TRP A 309 -6.17 -9.88 14.54
C TRP A 309 -5.51 -10.12 15.91
N PRO A 310 -4.81 -11.23 16.13
CA PRO A 310 -4.06 -11.42 17.38
C PRO A 310 -3.06 -10.29 17.59
N ARG A 311 -3.15 -9.62 18.75
CA ARG A 311 -2.35 -8.42 19.09
C ARG A 311 -0.85 -8.69 19.11
N SER A 312 -0.46 -9.87 19.58
CA SER A 312 0.93 -10.36 19.58
C SER A 312 1.52 -10.57 18.17
N LEU A 313 0.66 -10.61 17.15
CA LEU A 313 1.02 -10.82 15.74
C LEU A 313 0.59 -9.65 14.85
N LEU A 314 0.19 -8.53 15.45
CA LEU A 314 -0.15 -7.31 14.75
C LEU A 314 0.99 -6.30 14.96
N GLU A 315 1.40 -5.63 13.90
CA GLU A 315 2.40 -4.57 13.92
C GLU A 315 1.80 -3.34 13.24
N ILE A 316 1.53 -2.27 13.96
CA ILE A 316 0.96 -1.04 13.44
C ILE A 316 2.03 0.06 13.46
N LYS A 317 2.45 0.54 12.29
CA LYS A 317 3.39 1.66 12.19
C LYS A 317 2.65 2.94 11.83
N LEU A 318 2.74 3.92 12.72
CA LEU A 318 2.26 5.28 12.53
C LEU A 318 3.44 6.13 12.05
N VAL A 319 3.47 6.41 10.76
CA VAL A 319 4.64 6.95 10.06
C VAL A 319 4.44 8.45 9.84
N CYS A 320 5.21 9.29 10.49
CA CYS A 320 5.11 10.75 10.41
C CYS A 320 6.44 11.39 10.02
N GLU A 321 6.41 12.54 9.34
CA GLU A 321 7.64 13.32 9.12
C GLU A 321 8.13 13.86 10.48
N ALA A 322 9.46 13.87 10.69
CA ALA A 322 10.05 14.21 11.98
C ALA A 322 9.82 15.67 12.41
N ASP A 323 9.51 16.57 11.46
CA ASP A 323 9.18 17.97 11.71
C ASP A 323 7.67 18.24 11.89
N ASP A 324 6.82 17.21 11.79
CA ASP A 324 5.39 17.29 12.09
C ASP A 324 5.14 17.19 13.61
N HIS A 325 5.62 18.19 14.34
CA HIS A 325 5.59 18.20 15.80
C HIS A 325 4.18 18.09 16.38
N ALA A 326 3.16 18.66 15.71
CA ALA A 326 1.79 18.60 16.18
C ALA A 326 1.23 17.17 16.12
N THR A 327 1.44 16.47 15.01
CA THR A 327 0.96 15.08 14.86
C THR A 327 1.77 14.13 15.75
N VAL A 328 3.08 14.32 15.85
CA VAL A 328 3.93 13.54 16.77
C VAL A 328 3.50 13.71 18.22
N ALA A 329 3.30 14.95 18.68
CA ALA A 329 2.85 15.20 20.06
C ALA A 329 1.45 14.62 20.31
N ALA A 330 0.54 14.68 19.34
CA ALA A 330 -0.77 14.06 19.45
C ALA A 330 -0.67 12.54 19.61
N LEU A 331 0.19 11.87 18.83
CA LEU A 331 0.45 10.44 18.94
C LEU A 331 1.06 10.05 20.30
N GLU A 332 2.04 10.82 20.77
CA GLU A 332 2.74 10.57 22.04
C GLU A 332 1.87 10.83 23.27
N SER A 333 0.81 11.64 23.12
CA SER A 333 -0.17 11.86 24.18
C SER A 333 -1.16 10.69 24.36
N LEU A 334 -1.21 9.76 23.41
CA LEU A 334 -2.08 8.58 23.47
C LEU A 334 -1.39 7.42 24.18
N ASP A 335 -2.17 6.67 24.96
CA ASP A 335 -1.75 5.39 25.52
C ASP A 335 -1.81 4.31 24.43
N LEU A 336 -0.72 4.19 23.66
CA LEU A 336 -0.62 3.28 22.53
C LEU A 336 -0.16 1.87 23.00
N PRO A 337 -0.94 0.81 22.71
CA PRO A 337 -0.54 -0.56 23.00
C PRO A 337 0.75 -1.01 22.30
N GLY A 338 1.33 -2.12 22.76
CA GLY A 338 2.62 -2.63 22.29
C GLY A 338 2.70 -3.00 20.81
N GLU A 339 1.57 -3.24 20.13
CA GLU A 339 1.55 -3.43 18.68
C GLU A 339 1.82 -2.15 17.87
N TYR A 340 1.74 -0.96 18.49
CA TYR A 340 1.94 0.32 17.82
C TYR A 340 3.39 0.79 17.90
N GLU A 341 3.91 1.33 16.80
CA GLU A 341 5.22 1.98 16.72
C GLU A 341 5.10 3.30 15.96
N ILE A 342 5.56 4.40 16.57
CA ILE A 342 5.69 5.70 15.91
C ILE A 342 7.02 5.72 15.15
N VAL A 343 6.97 5.84 13.83
CA VAL A 343 8.15 5.92 12.97
C VAL A 343 8.30 7.35 12.47
N ARG A 344 9.36 8.03 12.94
CA ARG A 344 9.71 9.39 12.52
C ARG A 344 10.60 9.35 11.28
N VAL A 345 10.08 9.83 10.16
CA VAL A 345 10.80 9.91 8.88
C VAL A 345 11.58 11.20 8.84
N PRO A 346 12.90 11.17 8.62
CA PRO A 346 13.66 12.42 8.55
C PRO A 346 13.30 13.21 7.30
N VAL A 347 13.48 14.53 7.40
CA VAL A 347 13.18 15.51 6.35
C VAL A 347 14.21 15.42 5.23
N VAL A 348 14.06 14.40 4.39
CA VAL A 348 14.82 14.19 3.16
C VAL A 348 13.82 14.16 2.01
N GLY A 349 14.07 14.96 0.97
CA GLY A 349 13.17 15.04 -0.19
C GLY A 349 13.17 13.75 -1.03
N PRO A 350 12.08 13.45 -1.75
CA PRO A 350 10.80 14.18 -1.77
C PRO A 350 9.93 13.90 -0.53
N ARG A 351 9.12 14.88 -0.08
CA ARG A 351 8.16 14.71 1.02
C ARG A 351 6.86 14.10 0.49
N THR A 352 6.77 12.78 0.49
CA THR A 352 5.66 12.04 -0.12
C THR A 352 5.28 10.82 0.71
N LYS A 353 3.99 10.45 0.70
CA LYS A 353 3.47 9.20 1.25
C LYS A 353 4.31 7.96 0.83
N PRO A 354 4.64 7.73 -0.46
CA PRO A 354 5.48 6.60 -0.86
C PRO A 354 6.87 6.57 -0.21
N LYS A 355 7.53 7.72 -0.01
CA LYS A 355 8.80 7.77 0.72
C LYS A 355 8.61 7.27 2.16
N ALA A 356 7.60 7.79 2.85
CA ALA A 356 7.32 7.44 4.24
C ALA A 356 7.03 5.94 4.40
N LEU A 357 6.15 5.38 3.54
CA LEU A 357 5.82 3.96 3.54
C LEU A 357 7.04 3.08 3.25
N SER A 358 7.83 3.41 2.23
CA SER A 358 9.05 2.68 1.88
C SER A 358 10.14 2.78 2.96
N TYR A 359 10.19 3.88 3.72
CA TYR A 359 11.10 4.06 4.85
C TYR A 359 10.72 3.15 6.02
N ALA A 360 9.43 3.16 6.38
CA ALA A 360 8.89 2.32 7.45
C ALA A 360 9.00 0.82 7.15
N LEU A 361 8.92 0.44 5.87
CA LEU A 361 9.07 -0.95 5.39
C LEU A 361 10.36 -1.62 5.89
N CYS A 362 11.44 -0.85 6.08
CA CYS A 362 12.73 -1.36 6.56
C CYS A 362 12.65 -2.06 7.93
N GLY A 363 11.71 -1.64 8.78
CA GLY A 363 11.50 -2.17 10.11
C GLY A 363 10.23 -3.01 10.28
N THR A 364 9.71 -3.57 9.20
CA THR A 364 8.52 -4.45 9.20
C THR A 364 8.91 -5.92 9.27
N THR A 365 8.14 -6.72 10.01
CA THR A 365 8.37 -8.16 10.19
C THR A 365 7.27 -9.03 9.61
N GLY A 366 6.12 -8.44 9.27
CA GLY A 366 4.96 -9.18 8.78
C GLY A 366 5.16 -9.94 7.48
N ASP A 367 4.52 -11.10 7.38
CA ASP A 367 4.36 -11.85 6.13
C ASP A 367 3.40 -11.16 5.16
N TYR A 368 2.46 -10.41 5.74
CA TYR A 368 1.46 -9.61 5.05
C TYR A 368 1.53 -8.16 5.52
N LEU A 369 1.20 -7.24 4.62
CA LEU A 369 1.19 -5.81 4.90
C LEU A 369 -0.09 -5.17 4.38
N ALA A 370 -0.74 -4.35 5.21
CA ALA A 370 -1.86 -3.49 4.83
C ALA A 370 -1.44 -2.02 4.89
N ILE A 371 -2.01 -1.18 4.03
CA ILE A 371 -1.91 0.28 4.12
C ILE A 371 -3.28 0.85 4.40
N TYR A 372 -3.34 1.77 5.37
CA TYR A 372 -4.50 2.63 5.60
C TYR A 372 -4.11 4.11 5.54
N ASP A 373 -5.08 4.96 5.19
CA ASP A 373 -4.98 6.41 5.32
C ASP A 373 -5.51 6.86 6.70
N ALA A 374 -5.24 8.12 7.07
CA ALA A 374 -5.51 8.62 8.42
C ALA A 374 -7.01 8.68 8.75
N GLU A 375 -7.84 8.91 7.74
CA GLU A 375 -9.29 9.01 7.81
C GLU A 375 -10.00 7.66 7.65
N ASP A 376 -9.27 6.59 7.35
CA ASP A 376 -9.88 5.32 6.98
C ASP A 376 -10.55 4.60 8.14
N HIS A 377 -11.70 4.02 7.80
CA HIS A 377 -12.45 3.16 8.70
C HIS A 377 -12.56 1.76 8.11
N PRO A 378 -11.47 0.96 8.20
CA PRO A 378 -11.50 -0.40 7.68
C PRO A 378 -12.48 -1.26 8.47
N HIS A 379 -13.10 -2.21 7.78
CA HIS A 379 -13.93 -3.21 8.45
C HIS A 379 -13.09 -4.01 9.45
N PRO A 380 -13.61 -4.29 10.67
CA PRO A 380 -12.89 -5.06 11.71
C PRO A 380 -12.24 -6.35 11.18
N GLU A 381 -12.97 -7.11 10.38
CA GLU A 381 -12.53 -8.42 9.88
C GLU A 381 -11.70 -8.36 8.58
N GLN A 382 -11.27 -7.18 8.12
CA GLN A 382 -10.61 -7.05 6.81
C GLN A 382 -9.26 -7.79 6.75
N LEU A 383 -8.49 -7.82 7.84
CA LEU A 383 -7.23 -8.60 7.92
C LEU A 383 -7.50 -10.11 7.86
N LEU A 384 -8.56 -10.58 8.53
CA LEU A 384 -9.00 -11.98 8.49
C LEU A 384 -9.41 -12.39 7.06
N GLU A 385 -10.19 -11.55 6.38
CA GLU A 385 -10.59 -11.81 5.00
C GLU A 385 -9.38 -11.83 4.08
N ALA A 386 -8.49 -10.84 4.18
CA ALA A 386 -7.29 -10.76 3.36
C ALA A 386 -6.41 -12.01 3.53
N HIS A 387 -6.13 -12.42 4.77
CA HIS A 387 -5.36 -13.61 5.04
C HIS A 387 -6.02 -14.88 4.47
N SER A 388 -7.33 -15.03 4.69
CA SER A 388 -8.12 -16.14 4.14
C SER A 388 -8.07 -16.20 2.62
N VAL A 389 -8.26 -15.06 1.94
CA VAL A 389 -8.19 -14.95 0.49
C VAL A 389 -6.79 -15.28 -0.03
N PHE A 390 -5.73 -14.75 0.59
CA PHE A 390 -4.37 -15.09 0.22
C PHE A 390 -4.10 -16.59 0.36
N ARG A 391 -4.49 -17.23 1.46
CA ARG A 391 -4.26 -18.67 1.68
C ARG A 391 -4.94 -19.55 0.64
N ARG A 392 -6.18 -19.22 0.26
CA ARG A 392 -6.94 -19.98 -0.75
C ARG A 392 -6.50 -19.66 -2.18
N SER A 393 -5.79 -18.55 -2.36
CA SER A 393 -5.35 -18.08 -3.67
C SER A 393 -3.98 -18.64 -4.03
N PRO A 394 -3.70 -18.85 -5.34
CA PRO A 394 -2.36 -19.19 -5.79
C PRO A 394 -1.34 -18.10 -5.41
N TRP A 395 -0.07 -18.48 -5.26
CA TRP A 395 1.02 -17.58 -4.86
C TRP A 395 1.14 -16.32 -5.73
N ARG A 396 0.76 -16.41 -7.01
CA ARG A 396 0.76 -15.26 -7.95
C ARG A 396 -0.20 -14.14 -7.53
N ILE A 397 -1.19 -14.41 -6.68
CA ILE A 397 -2.01 -13.36 -6.06
C ILE A 397 -1.15 -12.66 -5.01
N GLY A 398 -0.48 -11.59 -5.44
CA GLY A 398 0.50 -10.85 -4.64
C GLY A 398 -0.10 -9.72 -3.83
N PHE A 399 -1.29 -9.25 -4.22
CA PHE A 399 -1.97 -8.13 -3.58
C PHE A 399 -3.50 -8.25 -3.67
N LEU A 400 -4.20 -7.61 -2.74
CA LEU A 400 -5.65 -7.53 -2.65
C LEU A 400 -6.07 -6.08 -2.41
N GLN A 401 -7.13 -5.65 -3.07
CA GLN A 401 -7.74 -4.33 -2.85
C GLN A 401 -9.07 -4.48 -2.13
N ALA A 402 -9.25 -3.81 -0.98
CA ALA A 402 -10.54 -3.68 -0.35
C ALA A 402 -11.42 -2.64 -1.06
N PRO A 403 -12.76 -2.80 -1.08
CA PRO A 403 -13.62 -1.82 -1.70
C PRO A 403 -13.73 -0.57 -0.82
N LEU A 404 -13.52 0.61 -1.43
CA LEU A 404 -13.68 1.89 -0.76
C LEU A 404 -15.12 2.40 -0.90
N VAL A 405 -15.74 2.74 0.22
CA VAL A 405 -17.14 3.17 0.29
C VAL A 405 -17.24 4.56 0.89
N ILE A 406 -17.85 5.48 0.15
CA ILE A 406 -17.96 6.88 0.55
C ILE A 406 -19.07 7.06 1.60
N ALA A 407 -18.68 7.40 2.82
CA ALA A 407 -19.58 7.59 3.95
C ALA A 407 -20.45 8.86 3.81
N ASN A 408 -19.90 9.92 3.21
CA ASN A 408 -20.51 11.25 3.17
C ASN A 408 -21.24 11.60 1.86
N GLY A 409 -21.63 10.61 1.04
CA GLY A 409 -22.23 10.82 -0.29
C GLY A 409 -23.53 11.64 -0.36
N ARG A 410 -24.14 12.04 0.77
CA ARG A 410 -25.30 12.97 0.82
C ARG A 410 -24.91 14.44 0.92
N ARG A 411 -23.68 14.75 1.33
CA ARG A 411 -23.28 16.08 1.79
C ARG A 411 -23.19 17.11 0.67
N SER A 412 -22.71 16.69 -0.50
CA SER A 412 -22.56 17.57 -1.66
C SER A 412 -22.76 16.79 -2.96
N SER A 413 -22.94 17.51 -4.07
CA SER A 413 -22.98 16.87 -5.37
C SER A 413 -21.64 16.24 -5.77
N TRP A 414 -20.50 16.76 -5.29
CA TRP A 414 -19.18 16.17 -5.53
C TRP A 414 -19.04 14.84 -4.79
N SER A 415 -19.30 14.81 -3.48
CA SER A 415 -19.27 13.56 -2.69
C SER A 415 -20.26 12.50 -3.22
N ALA A 416 -21.43 12.91 -3.71
CA ALA A 416 -22.40 11.99 -4.32
C ALA A 416 -21.90 11.36 -5.64
N LEU A 417 -21.35 12.18 -6.55
CA LEU A 417 -20.83 11.68 -7.83
C LEU A 417 -19.54 10.87 -7.63
N PHE A 418 -18.71 11.25 -6.66
CA PHE A 418 -17.54 10.49 -6.24
C PHE A 418 -17.94 9.12 -5.69
N ALA A 419 -19.01 9.03 -4.88
CA ALA A 419 -19.54 7.77 -4.40
C ALA A 419 -20.03 6.86 -5.55
N LEU A 420 -20.67 7.42 -6.58
CA LEU A 420 -21.07 6.67 -7.78
C LEU A 420 -19.85 6.08 -8.50
N GLU A 421 -18.81 6.89 -8.69
CA GLU A 421 -17.58 6.47 -9.33
C GLU A 421 -16.88 5.34 -8.56
N TYR A 422 -16.71 5.51 -7.24
CA TYR A 422 -16.09 4.52 -6.37
C TYR A 422 -16.86 3.20 -6.34
N ALA A 423 -18.20 3.26 -6.30
CA ALA A 423 -19.02 2.06 -6.38
C ALA A 423 -18.77 1.28 -7.68
N GLY A 424 -18.78 1.95 -8.83
CA GLY A 424 -18.49 1.32 -10.11
C GLY A 424 -17.04 0.80 -10.21
N LEU A 425 -16.07 1.54 -9.69
CA LEU A 425 -14.66 1.15 -9.71
C LEU A 425 -14.40 -0.07 -8.83
N PHE A 426 -14.60 0.07 -7.52
CA PHE A 426 -14.15 -0.90 -6.52
C PHE A 426 -15.01 -2.17 -6.44
N ARG A 427 -16.30 -2.08 -6.75
CA ARG A 427 -17.23 -3.22 -6.63
C ARG A 427 -17.63 -3.84 -7.97
N MET A 428 -17.22 -3.27 -9.10
CA MET A 428 -17.53 -3.83 -10.42
C MET A 428 -16.31 -3.96 -11.33
N LEU A 429 -15.59 -2.86 -11.58
CA LEU A 429 -14.45 -2.85 -12.50
C LEU A 429 -13.24 -3.63 -11.95
N LEU A 430 -12.77 -3.32 -10.74
CA LEU A 430 -11.63 -4.02 -10.13
C LEU A 430 -11.89 -5.53 -9.94
N PRO A 431 -13.08 -5.96 -9.44
CA PRO A 431 -13.40 -7.39 -9.37
C PRO A 431 -13.39 -8.08 -10.74
N MET A 432 -13.83 -7.40 -11.80
CA MET A 432 -13.71 -7.92 -13.17
C MET A 432 -12.24 -8.11 -13.55
N LEU A 433 -11.40 -7.10 -13.36
CA LEU A 433 -9.97 -7.17 -13.68
C LEU A 433 -9.28 -8.30 -12.91
N ALA A 434 -9.56 -8.42 -11.61
CA ALA A 434 -9.06 -9.48 -10.75
C ALA A 434 -9.49 -10.87 -11.25
N ARG A 435 -10.78 -11.05 -11.57
CA ARG A 435 -11.32 -12.33 -12.07
C ARG A 435 -10.64 -12.79 -13.35
N PHE A 436 -10.32 -11.88 -14.26
CA PHE A 436 -9.64 -12.19 -15.52
C PHE A 436 -8.11 -12.11 -15.43
N GLY A 437 -7.55 -11.82 -14.24
CA GLY A 437 -6.11 -11.69 -14.04
C GLY A 437 -5.49 -10.61 -14.94
N LEU A 438 -6.17 -9.49 -15.08
CA LEU A 438 -5.76 -8.33 -15.88
C LEU A 438 -5.01 -7.29 -15.03
N PRO A 439 -4.29 -6.34 -15.64
CA PRO A 439 -3.62 -5.26 -14.90
C PRO A 439 -4.64 -4.45 -14.11
N MET A 440 -4.33 -4.23 -12.83
CA MET A 440 -5.22 -3.56 -11.91
C MET A 440 -4.48 -2.38 -11.26
N PRO A 441 -4.84 -1.12 -11.58
CA PRO A 441 -4.36 0.00 -10.79
C PRO A 441 -4.96 -0.10 -9.39
N LEU A 442 -4.10 0.01 -8.39
CA LEU A 442 -4.52 0.00 -6.99
C LEU A 442 -5.13 1.34 -6.60
N GLY A 443 -6.02 1.32 -5.61
CA GLY A 443 -6.44 2.53 -4.91
C GLY A 443 -5.38 2.97 -3.90
N GLY A 444 -5.52 4.18 -3.37
CA GLY A 444 -4.51 4.77 -2.47
C GLY A 444 -4.40 4.10 -1.11
N THR A 445 -5.39 3.30 -0.74
CA THR A 445 -5.53 2.73 0.59
C THR A 445 -6.27 1.41 0.61
N SER A 446 -6.24 0.73 1.76
CA SER A 446 -6.82 -0.59 2.02
C SER A 446 -6.32 -1.64 1.02
N ASN A 447 -5.02 -1.53 0.75
CA ASN A 447 -4.27 -2.46 -0.06
C ASN A 447 -3.59 -3.47 0.87
N HIS A 448 -3.74 -4.75 0.58
CA HIS A 448 -3.08 -5.81 1.29
C HIS A 448 -2.07 -6.48 0.36
N PHE A 449 -0.87 -6.74 0.84
CA PHE A 449 0.22 -7.32 0.06
C PHE A 449 0.77 -8.55 0.76
N ARG A 450 1.20 -9.53 -0.04
CA ARG A 450 2.25 -10.45 0.39
C ARG A 450 3.55 -9.66 0.47
N MET A 451 4.26 -9.74 1.59
CA MET A 451 5.51 -9.02 1.80
C MET A 451 6.53 -9.31 0.67
N GLN A 452 6.60 -10.56 0.23
CA GLN A 452 7.47 -10.97 -0.89
C GLN A 452 7.16 -10.18 -2.19
N ALA A 453 5.90 -10.09 -2.59
CA ALA A 453 5.50 -9.42 -3.83
C ALA A 453 5.86 -7.93 -3.80
N LEU A 454 5.66 -7.28 -2.64
CA LEU A 454 6.02 -5.89 -2.42
C LEU A 454 7.53 -5.66 -2.49
N ARG A 455 8.33 -6.52 -1.84
CA ARG A 455 9.80 -6.43 -1.83
C ARG A 455 10.41 -6.69 -3.21
N GLU A 456 9.94 -7.69 -3.94
CA GLU A 456 10.38 -7.97 -5.32
C GLU A 456 10.01 -6.85 -6.31
N SER A 457 8.95 -6.10 -5.99
CA SER A 457 8.57 -4.90 -6.73
C SER A 457 9.37 -3.66 -6.35
N LEU A 458 10.29 -3.75 -5.37
CA LEU A 458 11.02 -2.60 -4.83
C LEU A 458 10.11 -1.53 -4.19
N ALA A 459 8.96 -1.97 -3.64
CA ALA A 459 7.99 -1.14 -2.91
C ALA A 459 7.44 0.05 -3.72
N TRP A 460 7.07 1.15 -3.06
CA TRP A 460 6.48 2.34 -3.67
C TRP A 460 7.54 3.28 -4.23
N ASP A 461 7.26 3.91 -5.37
CA ASP A 461 8.14 4.93 -5.95
C ASP A 461 8.03 6.26 -5.20
N PRO A 462 9.09 6.74 -4.53
CA PRO A 462 9.06 8.00 -3.78
C PRO A 462 8.75 9.23 -4.63
N HIS A 463 8.92 9.16 -5.96
CA HIS A 463 8.76 10.27 -6.90
C HIS A 463 7.42 10.25 -7.66
N ASN A 464 6.56 9.25 -7.45
CA ASN A 464 5.25 9.19 -8.09
C ASN A 464 4.17 9.72 -7.13
N VAL A 465 3.29 10.61 -7.60
CA VAL A 465 2.21 11.19 -6.77
C VAL A 465 0.94 10.34 -6.70
N THR A 466 0.91 9.24 -7.47
CA THR A 466 -0.04 8.12 -7.40
C THR A 466 0.76 6.81 -7.43
N GLU A 467 1.48 6.56 -6.34
CA GLU A 467 2.36 5.40 -6.15
C GLU A 467 1.62 4.06 -6.17
N ASP A 468 0.35 4.10 -5.82
CA ASP A 468 -0.60 2.99 -5.77
C ASP A 468 -0.84 2.39 -7.16
N ALA A 469 -1.32 3.21 -8.09
CA ALA A 469 -1.60 2.82 -9.45
C ALA A 469 -0.32 2.33 -10.15
N ASP A 470 0.81 3.00 -9.91
CA ASP A 470 2.13 2.58 -10.37
C ASP A 470 2.53 1.19 -9.85
N LEU A 471 2.46 0.99 -8.53
CA LEU A 471 2.81 -0.28 -7.91
C LEU A 471 1.95 -1.44 -8.43
N GLY A 472 0.65 -1.22 -8.62
CA GLY A 472 -0.25 -2.22 -9.21
C GLY A 472 0.20 -2.69 -10.60
N ILE A 473 0.66 -1.76 -11.45
CA ILE A 473 1.20 -2.08 -12.77
C ILE A 473 2.58 -2.74 -12.69
N ARG A 474 3.48 -2.28 -11.80
CA ARG A 474 4.80 -2.91 -11.60
C ARG A 474 4.72 -4.34 -11.07
N LEU A 475 3.76 -4.63 -10.18
CA LEU A 475 3.45 -5.97 -9.72
C LEU A 475 2.98 -6.85 -10.89
N TYR A 476 2.08 -6.34 -11.73
CA TYR A 476 1.59 -7.08 -12.90
C TYR A 476 2.72 -7.44 -13.89
N ARG A 477 3.63 -6.50 -14.16
CA ARG A 477 4.81 -6.70 -15.01
C ARG A 477 5.74 -7.80 -14.49
N ARG A 478 5.80 -7.99 -13.16
CA ARG A 478 6.55 -9.07 -12.50
C ARG A 478 5.80 -10.40 -12.44
N GLY A 479 4.63 -10.50 -13.07
CA GLY A 479 3.84 -11.73 -13.12
C GLY A 479 2.85 -11.91 -11.96
N TYR A 480 2.82 -10.98 -11.01
CA TYR A 480 1.79 -10.98 -9.96
C TYR A 480 0.42 -10.60 -10.53
N ARG A 481 -0.63 -11.00 -9.81
CA ARG A 481 -2.02 -10.69 -10.08
C ARG A 481 -2.68 -10.15 -8.81
N GLY A 482 -3.70 -9.34 -9.00
CA GLY A 482 -4.49 -8.77 -7.92
C GLY A 482 -5.76 -9.57 -7.66
N GLY A 483 -6.20 -9.58 -6.41
CA GLY A 483 -7.56 -9.96 -6.01
C GLY A 483 -8.29 -8.78 -5.37
N VAL A 484 -9.53 -9.01 -4.97
CA VAL A 484 -10.35 -8.02 -4.25
C VAL A 484 -10.90 -8.65 -2.97
N LEU A 485 -11.14 -7.81 -1.97
CA LEU A 485 -11.87 -8.17 -0.76
C LEU A 485 -13.33 -7.74 -0.88
N ASN A 486 -14.17 -8.16 0.07
CA ASN A 486 -15.55 -7.69 0.17
C ASN A 486 -15.74 -6.78 1.40
N ALA A 487 -14.93 -6.95 2.45
CA ALA A 487 -14.95 -6.14 3.66
C ALA A 487 -14.50 -4.70 3.33
N PRO A 488 -15.41 -3.70 3.38
CA PRO A 488 -15.12 -2.38 2.87
C PRO A 488 -14.28 -1.55 3.84
N THR A 489 -13.71 -0.47 3.32
CA THR A 489 -13.21 0.65 4.11
C THR A 489 -14.11 1.85 3.87
N LEU A 490 -14.58 2.49 4.94
CA LEU A 490 -15.34 3.73 4.81
C LEU A 490 -14.39 4.92 4.73
N GLU A 491 -14.60 5.77 3.72
CA GLU A 491 -13.81 6.97 3.43
C GLU A 491 -14.72 8.21 3.35
N VAL A 492 -14.15 9.39 3.59
CA VAL A 492 -14.82 10.68 3.44
C VAL A 492 -14.38 11.35 2.13
N ALA A 493 -15.30 11.51 1.19
CA ALA A 493 -15.00 12.18 -0.07
C ALA A 493 -14.94 13.72 0.10
N PRO A 494 -14.17 14.43 -0.75
CA PRO A 494 -14.17 15.89 -0.78
C PRO A 494 -15.57 16.50 -0.95
N GLU A 495 -15.91 17.45 -0.07
CA GLU A 495 -17.21 18.13 -0.11
C GLU A 495 -17.21 19.40 -0.96
N SER A 496 -16.05 20.05 -1.12
CA SER A 496 -15.88 21.30 -1.86
C SER A 496 -15.18 21.10 -3.21
N ARG A 497 -15.53 21.94 -4.18
CA ARG A 497 -14.94 21.93 -5.53
C ARG A 497 -13.42 22.09 -5.51
N ARG A 498 -12.90 23.01 -4.68
CA ARG A 498 -11.45 23.31 -4.63
C ARG A 498 -10.64 22.11 -4.15
N VAL A 499 -11.10 21.45 -3.08
CA VAL A 499 -10.44 20.25 -2.55
C VAL A 499 -10.54 19.09 -3.53
N TRP A 500 -11.74 18.87 -4.09
CA TRP A 500 -11.95 17.84 -5.10
C TRP A 500 -11.06 18.05 -6.34
N GLN A 501 -10.96 19.28 -6.85
CA GLN A 501 -10.17 19.60 -8.04
C GLN A 501 -8.67 19.38 -7.78
N ALA A 502 -8.13 19.84 -6.65
CA ALA A 502 -6.73 19.63 -6.30
C ALA A 502 -6.39 18.13 -6.22
N GLN A 503 -7.28 17.33 -5.61
CA GLN A 503 -7.14 15.87 -5.53
C GLN A 503 -7.14 15.23 -6.93
N ARG A 504 -8.06 15.62 -7.81
CA ARG A 504 -8.15 15.06 -9.17
C ARG A 504 -7.01 15.47 -10.08
N THR A 505 -6.54 16.71 -9.98
CA THR A 505 -5.34 17.17 -10.71
C THR A 505 -4.14 16.31 -10.31
N ARG A 506 -3.96 16.03 -9.00
CA ARG A 506 -2.91 15.12 -8.52
C ARG A 506 -3.04 13.72 -9.12
N TRP A 507 -4.25 13.16 -9.16
CA TRP A 507 -4.47 11.81 -9.70
C TRP A 507 -4.14 11.72 -11.19
N PHE A 508 -4.66 12.65 -12.01
CA PHE A 508 -4.32 12.69 -13.43
C PHE A 508 -2.82 12.88 -13.66
N LYS A 509 -2.15 13.69 -12.83
CA LYS A 509 -0.71 13.90 -12.93
C LYS A 509 0.05 12.61 -12.68
N GLY A 510 -0.28 11.89 -11.60
CA GLY A 510 0.36 10.63 -11.28
C GLY A 510 0.05 9.52 -12.30
N TRP A 511 -1.17 9.46 -12.84
CA TRP A 511 -1.50 8.53 -13.93
C TRP A 511 -0.70 8.84 -15.19
N LEU A 512 -0.51 10.12 -15.52
CA LEU A 512 0.34 10.54 -16.62
C LEU A 512 1.82 10.17 -16.36
N GLN A 513 2.33 10.36 -15.14
CA GLN A 513 3.66 9.87 -14.74
C GLN A 513 3.79 8.37 -14.96
N THR A 514 2.86 7.58 -14.43
CA THR A 514 2.85 6.12 -14.56
C THR A 514 2.81 5.69 -16.03
N TRP A 515 1.95 6.30 -16.86
CA TRP A 515 1.90 5.98 -18.28
C TRP A 515 3.22 6.29 -18.99
N LEU A 516 3.79 7.48 -18.76
CA LEU A 516 5.05 7.89 -19.38
C LEU A 516 6.22 6.99 -18.96
N VAL A 517 6.30 6.63 -17.67
CA VAL A 517 7.33 5.73 -17.12
C VAL A 517 7.23 4.34 -17.77
N MET A 518 6.03 3.74 -17.79
CA MET A 518 5.82 2.41 -18.37
C MET A 518 6.07 2.38 -19.88
N MET A 519 5.74 3.47 -20.59
CA MET A 519 5.88 3.58 -22.04
C MET A 519 7.28 3.98 -22.53
N ARG A 520 8.30 3.99 -21.66
CA ARG A 520 9.69 4.17 -22.07
C ARG A 520 10.20 3.04 -22.98
N ALA A 521 9.74 1.82 -22.72
CA ALA A 521 10.12 0.61 -23.45
C ALA A 521 8.87 -0.21 -23.82
N PRO A 522 8.03 0.26 -24.75
CA PRO A 522 6.70 -0.32 -24.99
C PRO A 522 6.76 -1.77 -25.50
N ARG A 523 7.81 -2.15 -26.23
CA ARG A 523 8.03 -3.54 -26.68
C ARG A 523 8.29 -4.48 -25.51
N THR A 524 9.11 -4.06 -24.55
CA THR A 524 9.37 -4.81 -23.32
C THR A 524 8.10 -4.91 -22.49
N LEU A 525 7.38 -3.80 -22.32
CA LEU A 525 6.11 -3.78 -21.61
C LEU A 525 5.09 -4.75 -22.21
N LEU A 526 4.97 -4.77 -23.55
CA LEU A 526 4.10 -5.71 -24.26
C LEU A 526 4.50 -7.17 -24.03
N ALA A 527 5.81 -7.46 -24.03
CA ALA A 527 6.32 -8.80 -23.79
C ALA A 527 6.07 -9.28 -22.34
N GLU A 528 6.20 -8.38 -21.36
CA GLU A 528 5.96 -8.67 -19.94
C GLU A 528 4.48 -8.83 -19.61
N MET A 529 3.62 -7.97 -20.17
CA MET A 529 2.18 -7.94 -19.85
C MET A 529 1.34 -8.90 -20.72
N GLY A 530 1.86 -9.26 -21.88
CA GLY A 530 1.10 -9.86 -22.98
C GLY A 530 0.19 -8.83 -23.69
N PRO A 531 -0.32 -9.16 -24.89
CA PRO A 531 -1.11 -8.23 -25.71
C PRO A 531 -2.40 -7.77 -25.05
N VAL A 532 -3.11 -8.67 -24.36
CA VAL A 532 -4.36 -8.34 -23.67
C VAL A 532 -4.09 -7.44 -22.47
N GLY A 533 -3.08 -7.77 -21.65
CA GLY A 533 -2.69 -6.93 -20.51
C GLY A 533 -2.23 -5.55 -20.96
N PHE A 534 -1.41 -5.48 -22.00
CA PHE A 534 -0.97 -4.22 -22.58
C PHE A 534 -2.16 -3.38 -23.09
N LEU A 535 -3.10 -3.98 -23.82
CA LEU A 535 -4.29 -3.28 -24.31
C LEU A 535 -5.15 -2.74 -23.16
N VAL A 536 -5.39 -3.55 -22.12
CA VAL A 536 -6.14 -3.13 -20.94
C VAL A 536 -5.44 -1.99 -20.21
N PHE A 537 -4.11 -2.05 -20.09
CA PHE A 537 -3.32 -0.94 -19.56
C PHE A 537 -3.45 0.34 -20.40
N GLN A 538 -3.43 0.23 -21.73
CA GLN A 538 -3.65 1.38 -22.60
C GLN A 538 -5.05 1.97 -22.41
N VAL A 539 -6.09 1.14 -22.31
CA VAL A 539 -7.47 1.62 -22.11
C VAL A 539 -7.66 2.25 -20.73
N LEU A 540 -7.18 1.58 -19.67
CA LEU A 540 -7.39 2.03 -18.29
C LEU A 540 -6.53 3.25 -17.95
N ILE A 541 -5.27 3.31 -18.32
CA ILE A 541 -4.42 4.45 -17.95
C ILE A 541 -4.42 5.50 -19.07
N GLY A 542 -3.89 5.15 -20.24
CA GLY A 542 -3.77 6.09 -21.36
C GLY A 542 -5.12 6.59 -21.89
N GLY A 543 -6.09 5.67 -22.04
CA GLY A 543 -7.40 5.93 -22.58
C GLY A 543 -8.26 6.77 -21.66
N MET A 544 -8.19 6.58 -20.34
CA MET A 544 -8.87 7.44 -19.38
C MET A 544 -8.28 8.87 -19.35
N ILE A 545 -6.95 9.02 -19.42
CA ILE A 545 -6.30 10.34 -19.50
C ILE A 545 -6.73 11.07 -20.78
N LEU A 546 -6.58 10.40 -21.93
CA LEU A 546 -6.92 11.00 -23.23
C LEU A 546 -8.42 11.28 -23.35
N SER A 547 -9.28 10.38 -22.85
CA SER A 547 -10.71 10.59 -22.76
C SER A 547 -11.06 11.81 -21.91
N ALA A 548 -10.40 12.02 -20.77
CA ALA A 548 -10.64 13.18 -19.91
C ALA A 548 -10.19 14.48 -20.59
N LEU A 549 -9.03 14.50 -21.24
CA LEU A 549 -8.53 15.67 -21.98
C LEU A 549 -9.42 16.04 -23.18
N ALA A 550 -9.90 15.03 -23.91
CA ALA A 550 -10.68 15.20 -25.14
C ALA A 550 -12.20 15.39 -24.90
N HIS A 551 -12.71 15.13 -23.70
CA HIS A 551 -14.15 15.21 -23.43
C HIS A 551 -14.82 16.56 -23.76
N PRO A 552 -14.20 17.74 -23.51
CA PRO A 552 -14.79 19.02 -23.89
C PRO A 552 -14.96 19.15 -25.41
N LEU A 553 -14.02 18.59 -26.19
CA LEU A 553 -14.10 18.55 -27.65
C LEU A 553 -15.27 17.67 -28.12
N LEU A 554 -15.48 16.52 -27.46
CA LEU A 554 -16.62 15.65 -27.73
C LEU A 554 -17.95 16.36 -27.47
N ILE A 555 -18.07 17.06 -26.34
CA ILE A 555 -19.28 17.85 -26.02
C ILE A 555 -19.48 18.96 -27.07
N GLY A 556 -18.42 19.71 -27.40
CA GLY A 556 -18.49 20.75 -28.42
C GLY A 556 -18.97 20.22 -29.77
N PHE A 557 -18.46 19.06 -30.19
CA PHE A 557 -18.86 18.42 -31.44
C PHE A 557 -20.33 17.95 -31.42
N VAL A 558 -20.79 17.35 -30.32
CA VAL A 558 -22.21 16.95 -30.17
C VAL A 558 -23.12 18.17 -30.20
N VAL A 559 -22.76 19.26 -29.51
CA VAL A 559 -23.53 20.51 -29.50
C VAL A 559 -23.59 21.13 -30.89
N GLU A 560 -22.45 21.23 -31.57
CA GLU A 560 -22.37 21.71 -32.95
C GLU A 560 -23.24 20.85 -33.89
N GLY A 561 -23.17 19.53 -33.73
CA GLY A 561 -23.99 18.57 -34.47
C GLY A 561 -25.49 18.81 -34.27
N VAL A 562 -25.92 19.07 -33.05
CA VAL A 562 -27.32 19.36 -32.73
C VAL A 562 -27.76 20.73 -33.23
N LEU A 563 -26.93 21.77 -33.10
CA LEU A 563 -27.33 23.14 -33.43
C LEU A 563 -27.26 23.46 -34.93
N HIS A 564 -26.26 22.93 -35.63
CA HIS A 564 -25.98 23.30 -37.01
C HIS A 564 -26.28 22.17 -38.00
N ILE A 565 -26.03 20.93 -37.60
CA ILE A 565 -26.27 19.79 -38.49
C ILE A 565 -27.77 19.41 -38.43
N MET A 566 -28.42 19.30 -37.26
CA MET A 566 -29.85 18.84 -37.16
C MET A 566 -30.88 19.68 -37.92
N PRO A 567 -30.75 21.01 -37.97
CA PRO A 567 -31.66 21.83 -38.77
C PRO A 567 -31.41 21.76 -40.29
N GLN A 568 -30.18 21.45 -40.73
CA GLN A 568 -29.79 21.35 -42.14
C GLN A 568 -29.69 19.88 -42.64
N PHE A 569 -30.03 18.92 -41.78
CA PHE A 569 -29.64 17.51 -41.85
C PHE A 569 -30.24 16.72 -43.05
N HIS A 570 -31.24 17.27 -43.76
CA HIS A 570 -31.85 16.58 -44.91
C HIS A 570 -31.23 16.94 -46.26
N ALA A 571 -30.42 18.02 -46.34
CA ALA A 571 -29.98 18.55 -47.64
C ALA A 571 -28.53 18.23 -48.00
N HIS A 572 -27.61 18.06 -47.02
CA HIS A 572 -26.17 18.07 -47.31
C HIS A 572 -25.28 17.05 -46.55
N THR A 573 -25.84 16.24 -45.65
CA THR A 573 -25.07 15.23 -44.89
C THR A 573 -25.14 13.85 -45.56
N GLY A 574 -24.06 13.46 -46.23
CA GLY A 574 -23.91 12.10 -46.78
C GLY A 574 -23.88 11.01 -45.70
N VAL A 575 -23.98 9.74 -46.12
CA VAL A 575 -23.95 8.52 -45.26
C VAL A 575 -22.80 8.53 -44.25
N PHE A 576 -21.68 9.14 -44.63
CA PHE A 576 -20.50 9.29 -43.79
C PHE A 576 -20.74 10.16 -42.55
N GLY A 577 -21.39 11.31 -42.69
CA GLY A 577 -21.73 12.18 -41.57
C GLY A 577 -22.71 11.52 -40.60
N TRP A 578 -23.67 10.76 -41.14
CA TRP A 578 -24.59 9.93 -40.35
C TRP A 578 -23.87 8.87 -39.51
N THR A 579 -22.85 8.25 -40.09
CA THR A 579 -22.07 7.21 -39.40
C THR A 579 -21.28 7.81 -38.22
N LEU A 580 -20.58 8.93 -38.42
CA LEU A 580 -19.81 9.60 -37.37
C LEU A 580 -20.71 10.10 -36.23
N PHE A 581 -21.81 10.79 -36.58
CA PHE A 581 -22.78 11.27 -35.59
C PHE A 581 -23.37 10.11 -34.78
N GLY A 582 -23.72 8.99 -35.43
CA GLY A 582 -24.21 7.79 -34.75
C GLY A 582 -23.18 7.20 -33.78
N MET A 583 -21.91 7.10 -34.19
CA MET A 583 -20.82 6.65 -33.33
C MET A 583 -20.63 7.56 -32.12
N ASP A 584 -20.67 8.88 -32.31
CA ASP A 584 -20.54 9.84 -31.22
C ASP A 584 -21.74 9.82 -30.26
N ALA A 585 -22.96 9.69 -30.78
CA ALA A 585 -24.15 9.55 -29.96
C ALA A 585 -24.08 8.26 -29.12
N ILE A 586 -23.63 7.15 -29.69
CA ILE A 586 -23.41 5.88 -28.97
C ILE A 586 -22.32 6.05 -27.91
N ASN A 587 -21.20 6.69 -28.23
CA ASN A 587 -20.12 6.92 -27.29
C ASN A 587 -20.56 7.84 -26.14
N PHE A 588 -21.23 8.94 -26.45
CA PHE A 588 -21.74 9.90 -25.50
C PHE A 588 -22.76 9.23 -24.57
N LEU A 589 -23.88 8.72 -25.10
CA LEU A 589 -24.94 8.11 -24.31
C LEU A 589 -24.46 6.84 -23.60
N GLY A 590 -23.73 5.97 -24.30
CA GLY A 590 -23.18 4.74 -23.76
C GLY A 590 -22.20 4.97 -22.61
N GLY A 591 -21.42 6.05 -22.65
CA GLY A 591 -20.55 6.47 -21.56
C GLY A 591 -21.32 6.78 -20.28
N TYR A 592 -22.31 7.68 -20.35
CA TYR A 592 -23.10 8.06 -19.19
C TYR A 592 -23.98 6.93 -18.67
N ILE A 593 -24.67 6.21 -19.57
CA ILE A 593 -25.51 5.06 -19.21
C ILE A 593 -24.65 3.96 -18.59
N GLY A 594 -23.52 3.62 -19.21
CA GLY A 594 -22.60 2.61 -18.71
C GLY A 594 -22.07 2.95 -17.32
N PHE A 595 -21.67 4.21 -17.09
CA PHE A 595 -21.23 4.68 -15.77
C PHE A 595 -22.34 4.55 -14.71
N LEU A 596 -23.54 5.08 -14.99
CA LEU A 596 -24.65 5.06 -14.04
C LEU A 596 -25.15 3.63 -13.78
N ALA A 597 -25.22 2.78 -14.81
CA ALA A 597 -25.62 1.39 -14.68
C ALA A 597 -24.63 0.60 -13.81
N LEU A 598 -23.33 0.80 -14.01
CA LEU A 598 -22.28 0.15 -13.21
C LEU A 598 -22.37 0.58 -11.73
N ALA A 599 -22.44 1.89 -11.49
CA ALA A 599 -22.56 2.44 -10.14
C ALA A 599 -23.85 1.99 -9.45
N HIS A 600 -24.98 2.01 -10.16
CA HIS A 600 -26.26 1.58 -9.62
C HIS A 600 -26.25 0.10 -9.28
N ARG A 601 -25.74 -0.78 -10.16
CA ARG A 601 -25.62 -2.22 -9.88
C ARG A 601 -24.73 -2.50 -8.67
N ALA A 602 -23.63 -1.77 -8.53
CA ALA A 602 -22.70 -1.89 -7.42
C ALA A 602 -23.31 -1.50 -6.06
N MET A 603 -24.12 -0.45 -6.03
CA MET A 603 -24.62 0.15 -4.81
C MET A 603 -25.75 -0.64 -4.13
N VAL A 604 -25.72 -0.68 -2.81
CA VAL A 604 -26.85 -1.18 -1.99
C VAL A 604 -27.98 -0.13 -1.94
N PRO A 605 -29.24 -0.52 -1.63
CA PRO A 605 -30.38 0.40 -1.66
C PRO A 605 -30.19 1.69 -0.84
N GLU A 606 -29.51 1.60 0.30
CA GLU A 606 -29.20 2.77 1.14
C GLU A 606 -28.29 3.78 0.47
N GLU A 607 -27.24 3.32 -0.19
CA GLU A 607 -26.31 4.16 -0.94
C GLU A 607 -27.02 4.82 -2.13
N ARG A 608 -27.86 4.07 -2.84
CA ARG A 608 -28.68 4.61 -3.95
C ARG A 608 -29.59 5.74 -3.47
N ARG A 609 -30.19 5.60 -2.28
CA ARG A 609 -30.98 6.68 -1.66
C ARG A 609 -30.12 7.91 -1.32
N ARG A 610 -28.85 7.72 -0.94
CA ARG A 610 -27.92 8.81 -0.62
C ARG A 610 -27.56 9.66 -1.83
N VAL A 611 -27.43 9.06 -3.01
CA VAL A 611 -27.01 9.75 -4.24
C VAL A 611 -28.16 10.03 -5.23
N ARG A 612 -29.42 9.72 -4.84
CA ARG A 612 -30.59 9.81 -5.71
C ARG A 612 -30.73 11.18 -6.34
N GLY A 613 -30.93 11.22 -7.66
CA GLY A 613 -31.13 12.46 -8.40
C GLY A 613 -29.87 13.31 -8.57
N ARG A 614 -28.67 12.86 -8.16
CA ARG A 614 -27.42 13.63 -8.38
C ARG A 614 -26.79 13.38 -9.75
N GLY A 615 -27.22 12.33 -10.45
CA GLY A 615 -26.69 11.93 -11.76
C GLY A 615 -26.83 12.98 -12.87
N TRP A 616 -27.78 13.92 -12.78
CA TRP A 616 -27.93 14.98 -13.80
C TRP A 616 -26.72 15.92 -13.88
N ARG A 617 -25.93 16.04 -12.79
CA ARG A 617 -24.71 16.87 -12.77
C ARG A 617 -23.51 16.19 -13.40
N LEU A 618 -23.63 14.94 -13.85
CA LEU A 618 -22.53 14.14 -14.37
C LEU A 618 -21.80 14.78 -15.57
N PRO A 619 -22.48 15.40 -16.56
CA PRO A 619 -21.78 16.09 -17.65
C PRO A 619 -20.88 17.24 -17.15
N PHE A 620 -21.37 18.05 -16.21
CA PHE A 620 -20.59 19.13 -15.60
C PHE A 620 -19.41 18.58 -14.79
N TYR A 621 -19.62 17.49 -14.06
CA TYR A 621 -18.56 16.82 -13.29
C TYR A 621 -17.45 16.28 -14.19
N TRP A 622 -17.79 15.71 -15.35
CA TRP A 622 -16.78 15.27 -16.32
C TRP A 622 -16.05 16.44 -16.99
N LEU A 623 -16.70 17.58 -17.24
CA LEU A 623 -16.00 18.81 -17.65
C LEU A 623 -15.02 19.31 -16.57
N GLU A 624 -15.39 19.21 -15.29
CA GLU A 624 -14.47 19.53 -14.19
C GLU A 624 -13.28 18.54 -14.14
N MET A 625 -13.50 17.25 -14.46
CA MET A 625 -12.42 16.27 -14.61
C MET A 625 -11.49 16.63 -15.77
N SER A 626 -12.03 17.08 -16.90
CA SER A 626 -11.23 17.56 -18.03
C SER A 626 -10.35 18.75 -17.66
N LEU A 627 -10.90 19.70 -16.91
CA LEU A 627 -10.12 20.83 -16.40
C LEU A 627 -8.99 20.35 -15.48
N ALA A 628 -9.27 19.41 -14.56
CA ALA A 628 -8.25 18.83 -13.69
C ALA A 628 -7.16 18.08 -14.50
N ALA A 629 -7.54 17.35 -15.55
CA ALA A 629 -6.59 16.66 -16.43
C ALA A 629 -5.67 17.64 -17.19
N TRP A 630 -6.21 18.75 -17.72
CA TRP A 630 -5.39 19.78 -18.36
C TRP A 630 -4.46 20.49 -17.36
N LEU A 631 -4.96 20.83 -16.17
CA LEU A 631 -4.12 21.37 -15.09
C LEU A 631 -2.97 20.40 -14.75
N ALA A 632 -3.25 19.10 -14.72
CA ALA A 632 -2.24 18.07 -14.43
C ALA A 632 -1.13 18.03 -15.48
N VAL A 633 -1.45 18.21 -16.77
CA VAL A 633 -0.45 18.30 -17.85
C VAL A 633 0.47 19.50 -17.62
N PHE A 634 -0.09 20.68 -17.33
CA PHE A 634 0.70 21.88 -17.07
C PHE A 634 1.54 21.77 -15.79
N GLU A 635 0.97 21.18 -14.75
CA GLU A 635 1.64 20.99 -13.47
C GLU A 635 2.75 19.94 -13.57
N LEU A 636 2.59 18.88 -14.35
CA LEU A 636 3.64 17.90 -14.59
C LEU A 636 4.89 18.55 -15.20
N ALA A 637 4.70 19.51 -16.11
CA ALA A 637 5.79 20.22 -16.77
C ALA A 637 6.53 21.19 -15.82
N ARG A 638 5.85 21.78 -14.84
CA ARG A 638 6.41 22.80 -13.94
C ARG A 638 6.83 22.27 -12.57
N ASN A 639 6.09 21.31 -12.03
CA ASN A 639 6.27 20.77 -10.68
C ASN A 639 5.83 19.29 -10.59
N PRO A 640 6.63 18.38 -11.20
CA PRO A 640 6.25 16.98 -11.37
C PRO A 640 6.04 16.25 -10.04
N PHE A 641 6.76 16.63 -8.98
CA PHE A 641 6.74 15.93 -7.69
C PHE A 641 5.88 16.61 -6.63
N TYR A 642 5.18 17.70 -6.97
CA TYR A 642 4.30 18.37 -6.01
C TYR A 642 3.13 17.49 -5.60
N TRP A 643 2.94 17.34 -4.30
CA TRP A 643 1.84 16.57 -3.74
C TRP A 643 0.82 17.52 -3.11
N ALA A 644 -0.29 17.77 -3.82
CA ALA A 644 -1.42 18.52 -3.28
C ALA A 644 -2.19 17.64 -2.27
N LYS A 645 -1.84 17.74 -0.99
CA LYS A 645 -2.50 16.99 0.09
C LYS A 645 -3.99 17.38 0.16
N THR A 646 -4.85 16.37 0.36
CA THR A 646 -6.25 16.58 0.71
C THR A 646 -6.34 16.84 2.22
N PRO A 647 -6.91 17.96 2.68
CA PRO A 647 -7.08 18.18 4.11
C PRO A 647 -8.14 17.21 4.65
N HIS A 648 -7.81 16.51 5.73
CA HIS A 648 -8.74 15.68 6.46
C HIS A 648 -9.29 16.45 7.66
N ALA A 649 -10.56 16.22 7.94
CA ALA A 649 -11.22 16.76 9.11
C ALA A 649 -11.86 15.59 9.87
N PRO A 650 -11.96 15.66 11.20
CA PRO A 650 -12.61 14.62 11.99
C PRO A 650 -13.99 14.30 11.44
N ALA A 651 -14.39 13.03 11.45
CA ALA A 651 -15.74 12.70 11.04
C ALA A 651 -16.70 13.41 12.00
N ARG A 652 -17.44 14.39 11.47
CA ARG A 652 -18.34 15.23 12.26
C ARG A 652 -19.45 14.34 12.84
N THR A 653 -19.24 13.83 14.05
CA THR A 653 -20.07 12.87 14.83
C THR A 653 -21.29 12.38 14.05
N GLN A 654 -21.05 11.53 13.04
CA GLN A 654 -22.12 10.68 12.56
C GLN A 654 -22.35 9.70 13.71
N LYS A 655 -23.46 9.84 14.43
CA LYS A 655 -24.01 8.71 15.20
C LYS A 655 -24.12 7.55 14.22
N ALA A 656 -23.11 6.69 14.19
CA ALA A 656 -23.11 5.44 13.46
C ALA A 656 -24.08 4.48 14.18
N LYS A 657 -25.37 4.80 14.11
CA LYS A 657 -26.42 3.79 14.14
C LYS A 657 -26.62 3.31 12.70
N THR A 658 -25.60 2.68 12.15
CA THR A 658 -25.70 1.91 10.93
C THR A 658 -24.82 0.71 11.16
N ALA A 659 -25.47 -0.42 11.44
CA ALA A 659 -24.84 -1.72 11.31
C ALA A 659 -24.14 -1.75 9.95
N LEU A 660 -22.82 -1.94 9.97
CA LEU A 660 -22.14 -2.54 8.83
C LEU A 660 -22.91 -3.85 8.55
N PRO A 661 -23.37 -4.09 7.31
CA PRO A 661 -24.00 -5.36 6.97
C PRO A 661 -23.02 -6.53 7.16
#